data_AF-A0A2H5XP05-F1
#
_entry.id   AF-A0A2H5XP05-F1
#
_cell.length_a   1.000
_cell.length_b   1.000
_cell.length_c   1.000
_cell.angle_alpha   90.00
_cell.angle_beta   90.00
_cell.angle_gamma   90.00
#
_symmetry.space_group_name_H-M   'P 1'
#
loop_
_entity.id
_entity.type
_entity.pdbx_description
1 polymer ?
#
loop_
_entity_poly.entity_id
_entity_poly.type
_entity_poly.pdbx_seq_one_letter_code
_entity_poly.pdbx_strand_id
1 'polypeptide(L)'
;MRRKKTEPKNPPTKTIIFIAFISFLIVNPIRTYGTENCSIRLIINEKYSFECPQNSKDQKNEKKDDYIENLNFARKICSLLEDCPSIYETQNIFKALLKSGVIYDFKISPDENNIQIKLEKREFIKKVAIKNEIQDKKLAEEINTELKRNFENRFFQENLPQICENILRKYGIKNPTCETKIKKEILYLKIKGEIEKIKDVILNIQDEKIKEEIEKLAEDIVGEVASEYKINETEKKLKLKLNRLGFFKAQIKLTYNKEQKLEISISPGKIHVIFLWIEKAEKIGIDTGEIKKKILQIPNISEVSVKNLIYDELKKEGIPVKKIKYEETELEDLAIVSINVELEKLYYLSEFSIVGLKKLNENEIKRKIGVDTTGIINLFYPRYALYSEDKIESFIKSIIEYARSKGFENFKIEKIENRIEKDKMYVKVFVDEGERTVITSFETINFPENVSHLIPKTPIFYDYNLIREVKEKLENYISEKGYMKFTIAVSEIRENPRLKKIVFTYVGDETKSKLSKIFIESKTSDEYIRKISAIKEGEILSSKKIKDAEDEINKTQYFSKANIVFSKFGEENENSSIKNESKDEKNFSEKFSHSANNKYIGVLYLKEGELNELNISGGISSTEGVRSELQFVRKNMFSGGVDLRAGAKVAYWIFPVGREYGLTFLGARSEVTRRKLIYNTDFSFLISPYYISTFLYTVQKPLSTSVIFSYSEGNIKIYSPFSFELRSLKSWVFDLKPETLNLNNIFLLSPSFHFVKSFSPNHRTLFSIKTDTIKPVSESLSERIEGIFEYYNIKKFWGIGLISSAGLLLYSSIFTVPIEKRFFLGGIAGPRGYQEISIYPKYIYTIEGIEDSRKSEKKFIIMTELYLPQILIARPYFFFDMGDVFHDFSKVKLYKGIGPGILAETLFGTFRLELGYGIERRTFLIHFSVGFFRNIM
;
A
#
# COMPACT_ATOMS: atom_id res chain seq x y z
N MET A 1 -15.49 21.66 27.10
CA MET A 1 -16.74 20.89 27.32
C MET A 1 -16.72 19.63 26.45
N ARG A 2 -17.15 18.50 27.04
CA ARG A 2 -17.10 17.12 26.51
C ARG A 2 -17.94 16.89 25.24
N ARG A 3 -17.50 15.98 24.36
CA ARG A 3 -18.33 14.99 23.60
C ARG A 3 -17.39 14.00 22.85
N LYS A 4 -17.10 12.83 23.42
CA LYS A 4 -17.71 11.49 23.19
C LYS A 4 -17.63 10.99 21.73
N LYS A 5 -16.61 10.16 21.46
CA LYS A 5 -16.54 9.20 20.34
C LYS A 5 -17.34 7.95 20.70
N THR A 6 -18.14 7.45 19.77
CA THR A 6 -18.78 6.13 19.81
C THR A 6 -18.21 5.29 18.68
N GLU A 7 -17.60 4.15 19.05
CA GLU A 7 -17.13 3.12 18.12
C GLU A 7 -18.27 2.29 17.52
N PRO A 8 -18.08 1.75 16.29
CA PRO A 8 -19.04 0.92 15.57
C PRO A 8 -19.05 -0.54 16.06
N LYS A 9 -20.21 -1.19 15.93
CA LYS A 9 -20.45 -2.62 16.22
C LYS A 9 -20.52 -3.39 14.91
N ASN A 10 -19.80 -4.50 14.81
CA ASN A 10 -19.89 -5.47 13.71
C ASN A 10 -20.57 -6.80 14.16
N PRO A 11 -21.14 -7.59 13.21
CA PRO A 11 -22.43 -8.28 13.31
C PRO A 11 -22.34 -9.80 13.65
N PRO A 12 -23.48 -10.50 13.81
CA PRO A 12 -23.62 -11.91 14.23
C PRO A 12 -23.33 -12.96 13.19
N THR A 13 -22.57 -13.95 13.63
CA THR A 13 -22.17 -15.15 12.89
C THR A 13 -22.77 -16.37 13.58
N LYS A 14 -24.09 -16.57 13.51
CA LYS A 14 -24.69 -17.84 13.95
C LYS A 14 -25.85 -18.39 13.11
N THR A 15 -26.31 -17.71 12.07
CA THR A 15 -27.37 -18.25 11.20
C THR A 15 -26.85 -19.24 10.14
N ILE A 16 -25.54 -19.35 9.94
CA ILE A 16 -24.95 -20.19 8.86
C ILE A 16 -24.69 -21.64 9.26
N ILE A 17 -24.62 -21.93 10.56
CA ILE A 17 -24.48 -23.31 11.04
C ILE A 17 -25.78 -24.11 10.81
N PHE A 18 -26.90 -23.42 10.52
CA PHE A 18 -28.18 -24.08 10.22
C PHE A 18 -28.29 -24.62 8.79
N ILE A 19 -27.54 -24.07 7.82
CA ILE A 19 -27.64 -24.49 6.41
C ILE A 19 -26.59 -25.55 6.06
N ALA A 20 -25.40 -25.51 6.67
CA ALA A 20 -24.36 -26.51 6.44
C ALA A 20 -24.69 -27.91 7.00
N PHE A 21 -25.67 -28.03 7.89
CA PHE A 21 -26.05 -29.33 8.49
C PHE A 21 -27.10 -30.09 7.67
N ILE A 22 -27.85 -29.42 6.80
CA ILE A 22 -28.86 -30.05 5.92
C ILE A 22 -28.20 -30.74 4.72
N SER A 23 -27.01 -30.28 4.30
CA SER A 23 -26.27 -30.89 3.17
C SER A 23 -25.63 -32.25 3.50
N PHE A 24 -25.62 -32.68 4.75
CA PHE A 24 -25.01 -33.96 5.15
C PHE A 24 -26.02 -35.13 5.26
N LEU A 25 -27.32 -34.87 5.14
CA LEU A 25 -28.37 -35.89 5.30
C LEU A 25 -28.97 -36.41 3.98
N ILE A 26 -28.49 -35.98 2.81
CA ILE A 26 -28.99 -36.46 1.51
C ILE A 26 -27.84 -37.04 0.68
N VAL A 27 -27.28 -38.17 1.13
CA VAL A 27 -26.56 -39.10 0.25
C VAL A 27 -26.80 -40.53 0.75
N ASN A 28 -27.90 -41.15 0.31
CA ASN A 28 -27.91 -42.49 -0.29
C ASN A 28 -29.35 -42.90 -0.68
N PRO A 29 -29.59 -43.29 -1.95
CA PRO A 29 -30.89 -43.81 -2.35
C PRO A 29 -30.94 -45.33 -2.14
N ILE A 30 -31.89 -45.82 -1.35
CA ILE A 30 -32.42 -47.18 -1.52
C ILE A 30 -33.94 -47.05 -1.57
N ARG A 31 -34.51 -47.19 -2.78
CA ARG A 31 -35.95 -47.33 -2.99
C ARG A 31 -36.42 -48.62 -2.30
N THR A 32 -37.52 -48.56 -1.55
CA THR A 32 -38.67 -49.48 -1.71
C THR A 32 -39.85 -49.22 -0.76
N TYR A 33 -41.05 -49.41 -1.30
CA TYR A 33 -42.40 -49.60 -0.71
C TYR A 33 -43.14 -48.41 -0.07
N GLY A 34 -44.34 -48.18 -0.59
CA GLY A 34 -45.30 -47.20 -0.11
C GLY A 34 -46.16 -47.71 1.04
N THR A 35 -46.60 -46.78 1.87
CA THR A 35 -47.73 -46.94 2.78
C THR A 35 -48.49 -45.61 2.81
N GLU A 36 -49.72 -45.63 2.30
CA GLU A 36 -50.67 -44.54 2.43
C GLU A 36 -51.09 -44.43 3.91
N ASN A 37 -50.93 -43.24 4.50
CA ASN A 37 -51.31 -42.81 5.87
C ASN A 37 -50.24 -42.90 6.98
N CYS A 38 -49.21 -42.05 6.91
CA CYS A 38 -48.36 -41.70 8.06
C CYS A 38 -48.61 -40.25 8.49
N SER A 39 -48.91 -40.01 9.78
CA SER A 39 -49.07 -38.67 10.36
C SER A 39 -48.12 -38.44 11.54
N ILE A 40 -47.43 -37.29 11.56
CA ILE A 40 -46.46 -36.96 12.62
C ILE A 40 -47.00 -35.79 13.45
N ARG A 41 -47.11 -35.96 14.77
CA ARG A 41 -47.69 -34.95 15.67
C ARG A 41 -46.57 -34.24 16.47
N LEU A 42 -46.33 -32.97 16.19
CA LEU A 42 -45.35 -32.13 16.87
C LEU A 42 -45.99 -31.38 18.05
N ILE A 43 -45.40 -31.48 19.24
CA ILE A 43 -45.86 -30.81 20.47
C ILE A 43 -44.78 -29.81 20.92
N ILE A 44 -45.04 -28.51 20.84
CA ILE A 44 -44.06 -27.47 21.20
C ILE A 44 -44.42 -26.86 22.57
N ASN A 45 -43.45 -26.81 23.49
CA ASN A 45 -43.59 -26.26 24.85
C ASN A 45 -44.77 -26.83 25.68
N GLU A 46 -45.12 -28.10 25.48
CA GLU A 46 -46.30 -28.79 26.09
C GLU A 46 -47.68 -28.15 25.84
N LYS A 47 -47.75 -27.03 25.11
CA LYS A 47 -48.97 -26.24 24.95
C LYS A 47 -49.54 -26.25 23.54
N TYR A 48 -48.74 -26.54 22.53
CA TYR A 48 -49.13 -26.40 21.13
C TYR A 48 -48.86 -27.69 20.36
N SER A 49 -49.90 -28.29 19.75
CA SER A 49 -49.83 -29.56 19.02
C SER A 49 -50.18 -29.38 17.54
N PHE A 50 -49.38 -29.94 16.64
CA PHE A 50 -49.52 -29.81 15.18
C PHE A 50 -49.35 -31.17 14.48
N GLU A 51 -50.19 -31.53 13.51
CA GLU A 51 -50.08 -32.80 12.74
C GLU A 51 -49.58 -32.59 11.31
N CYS A 52 -48.54 -33.30 10.90
CA CYS A 52 -47.98 -33.23 9.54
C CYS A 52 -48.41 -34.46 8.70
N PRO A 53 -48.69 -34.31 7.39
CA PRO A 53 -48.78 -33.05 6.64
C PRO A 53 -50.13 -32.34 6.90
N GLN A 54 -50.09 -31.06 7.29
CA GLN A 54 -51.32 -30.29 7.50
C GLN A 54 -51.99 -29.97 6.16
N ASN A 55 -53.10 -30.64 5.86
CA ASN A 55 -54.02 -30.17 4.82
C ASN A 55 -54.63 -28.84 5.29
N SER A 56 -54.36 -27.78 4.54
CA SER A 56 -54.73 -26.41 4.90
C SER A 56 -56.24 -26.20 4.80
N LYS A 57 -56.99 -26.53 5.84
CA LYS A 57 -58.29 -25.96 6.20
C LYS A 57 -58.58 -26.32 7.67
N ASP A 58 -59.05 -25.31 8.40
CA ASP A 58 -59.53 -25.35 9.79
C ASP A 58 -58.49 -25.17 10.91
N GLN A 59 -58.41 -23.95 11.46
CA GLN A 59 -59.17 -23.57 12.65
C GLN A 59 -58.93 -22.07 12.99
N LYS A 60 -60.02 -21.33 13.14
CA LYS A 60 -60.05 -19.98 13.72
C LYS A 60 -59.77 -20.07 15.23
N ASN A 61 -58.97 -19.11 15.72
CA ASN A 61 -58.82 -18.64 17.11
C ASN A 61 -57.46 -18.94 17.77
N GLU A 62 -56.57 -17.95 17.76
CA GLU A 62 -56.13 -17.18 18.94
C GLU A 62 -54.99 -16.21 18.51
N LYS A 63 -55.23 -14.90 18.67
CA LYS A 63 -54.21 -13.85 18.43
C LYS A 63 -53.28 -13.75 19.65
N LYS A 64 -52.16 -14.46 19.63
CA LYS A 64 -50.94 -14.16 20.41
C LYS A 64 -49.74 -14.30 19.47
N ASP A 65 -48.83 -13.32 19.45
CA ASP A 65 -47.64 -13.31 18.56
C ASP A 65 -46.79 -14.59 18.70
N ASP A 66 -46.75 -15.16 19.91
CA ASP A 66 -46.06 -16.42 20.22
C ASP A 66 -46.67 -17.65 19.53
N TYR A 67 -47.99 -17.66 19.29
CA TYR A 67 -48.66 -18.76 18.57
C TYR A 67 -48.32 -18.74 17.07
N ILE A 68 -48.23 -17.56 16.46
CA ILE A 68 -47.90 -17.39 15.04
C ILE A 68 -46.43 -17.78 14.77
N GLU A 69 -45.51 -17.42 15.67
CA GLU A 69 -44.10 -17.77 15.54
C GLU A 69 -43.90 -19.30 15.64
N ASN A 70 -44.57 -19.96 16.60
CA ASN A 70 -44.54 -21.42 16.76
C ASN A 70 -45.24 -22.16 15.60
N LEU A 71 -46.31 -21.61 15.02
CA LEU A 71 -46.98 -22.17 13.84
C LEU A 71 -46.08 -22.15 12.60
N ASN A 72 -45.37 -21.04 12.36
CA ASN A 72 -44.41 -20.93 11.25
C ASN A 72 -43.21 -21.85 11.45
N PHE A 73 -42.77 -22.03 12.69
CA PHE A 73 -41.71 -22.98 13.04
C PHE A 73 -42.16 -24.43 12.81
N ALA A 74 -43.35 -24.80 13.29
CA ALA A 74 -43.94 -26.14 13.10
C ALA A 74 -44.13 -26.47 11.60
N ARG A 75 -44.61 -25.52 10.78
CA ARG A 75 -44.73 -25.70 9.32
C ARG A 75 -43.40 -26.00 8.65
N LYS A 76 -42.33 -25.34 9.08
CA LYS A 76 -40.97 -25.55 8.56
C LYS A 76 -40.39 -26.91 8.93
N ILE A 77 -40.76 -27.41 10.11
CA ILE A 77 -40.41 -28.77 10.52
C ILE A 77 -41.26 -29.80 9.76
N CYS A 78 -42.57 -29.56 9.60
CA CYS A 78 -43.45 -30.43 8.81
C CYS A 78 -42.95 -30.54 7.35
N SER A 79 -42.48 -29.45 6.73
CA SER A 79 -41.93 -29.50 5.36
C SER A 79 -40.64 -30.32 5.23
N LEU A 80 -39.91 -30.54 6.32
CA LEU A 80 -38.74 -31.43 6.35
C LEU A 80 -39.12 -32.89 6.56
N LEU A 81 -40.37 -33.17 6.94
CA LEU A 81 -40.90 -34.50 7.25
C LEU A 81 -41.93 -34.98 6.22
N GLU A 82 -42.09 -34.26 5.10
CA GLU A 82 -43.12 -34.50 4.09
C GLU A 82 -43.06 -35.90 3.45
N ASP A 83 -41.90 -36.56 3.44
CA ASP A 83 -41.70 -37.87 2.81
C ASP A 83 -41.88 -39.09 3.74
N CYS A 84 -42.52 -38.92 4.91
CA CYS A 84 -42.72 -39.98 5.91
C CYS A 84 -41.43 -40.76 6.26
N PRO A 85 -40.40 -40.07 6.78
CA PRO A 85 -39.11 -40.68 7.10
C PRO A 85 -39.24 -41.72 8.22
N SER A 86 -38.39 -42.74 8.19
CA SER A 86 -38.33 -43.76 9.25
C SER A 86 -38.05 -43.14 10.62
N ILE A 87 -38.37 -43.82 11.73
CA ILE A 87 -38.06 -43.35 13.09
C ILE A 87 -36.56 -43.01 13.22
N TYR A 88 -35.69 -43.79 12.56
CA TYR A 88 -34.25 -43.57 12.56
C TYR A 88 -33.85 -42.28 11.80
N GLU A 89 -34.43 -42.03 10.64
CA GLU A 89 -34.21 -40.78 9.88
C GLU A 89 -34.77 -39.57 10.61
N THR A 90 -35.94 -39.70 11.23
CA THR A 90 -36.52 -38.65 12.08
C THR A 90 -35.60 -38.34 13.25
N GLN A 91 -35.06 -39.36 13.94
CA GLN A 91 -34.06 -39.14 14.98
C GLN A 91 -32.81 -38.44 14.47
N ASN A 92 -32.36 -38.72 13.24
CA ASN A 92 -31.17 -38.08 12.67
C ASN A 92 -31.43 -36.62 12.28
N ILE A 93 -32.59 -36.33 11.66
CA ILE A 93 -33.02 -34.96 11.34
C ILE A 93 -33.11 -34.14 12.63
N PHE A 94 -33.74 -34.66 13.68
CA PHE A 94 -33.86 -33.92 14.93
C PHE A 94 -32.55 -33.85 15.71
N LYS A 95 -31.68 -34.87 15.68
CA LYS A 95 -30.29 -34.75 16.19
C LYS A 95 -29.49 -33.69 15.43
N ALA A 96 -29.70 -33.55 14.13
CA ALA A 96 -29.10 -32.51 13.31
C ALA A 96 -29.62 -31.11 13.69
N LEU A 97 -30.93 -30.96 13.84
CA LEU A 97 -31.54 -29.72 14.34
C LEU A 97 -31.04 -29.35 15.74
N LEU A 98 -30.82 -30.34 16.61
CA LEU A 98 -30.27 -30.18 17.95
C LEU A 98 -28.79 -29.76 17.90
N LYS A 99 -27.96 -30.38 17.05
CA LYS A 99 -26.55 -29.97 16.81
C LYS A 99 -26.43 -28.57 16.22
N SER A 100 -27.36 -28.18 15.36
CA SER A 100 -27.40 -26.85 14.76
C SER A 100 -27.91 -25.76 15.73
N GLY A 101 -28.45 -26.18 16.89
CA GLY A 101 -28.93 -25.31 17.96
C GLY A 101 -30.28 -24.67 17.72
N VAL A 102 -31.04 -25.13 16.72
CA VAL A 102 -32.40 -24.61 16.41
C VAL A 102 -33.47 -25.23 17.30
N ILE A 103 -33.22 -26.43 17.82
CA ILE A 103 -34.04 -27.02 18.88
C ILE A 103 -33.15 -27.40 20.07
N TYR A 104 -33.71 -27.38 21.28
CA TYR A 104 -33.00 -27.63 22.53
C TYR A 104 -32.86 -29.12 22.85
N ASP A 105 -33.96 -29.86 22.82
CA ASP A 105 -34.09 -31.29 23.09
C ASP A 105 -35.26 -31.82 22.27
N PHE A 106 -35.30 -33.14 22.05
CA PHE A 106 -36.46 -33.79 21.49
C PHE A 106 -36.63 -35.21 22.04
N LYS A 107 -37.88 -35.55 22.34
CA LYS A 107 -38.27 -36.91 22.74
C LYS A 107 -39.24 -37.46 21.73
N ILE A 108 -38.98 -38.68 21.27
CA ILE A 108 -39.82 -39.41 20.32
C ILE A 108 -40.54 -40.53 21.07
N SER A 109 -41.88 -40.54 21.02
CA SER A 109 -42.71 -41.65 21.51
C SER A 109 -43.33 -42.37 20.31
N PRO A 110 -43.07 -43.68 20.12
CA PRO A 110 -43.67 -44.44 19.03
C PRO A 110 -45.00 -45.07 19.47
N ASP A 111 -46.12 -44.53 19.01
CA ASP A 111 -47.41 -45.24 18.98
C ASP A 111 -47.64 -45.74 17.54
N GLU A 112 -48.25 -46.92 17.38
CA GLU A 112 -48.23 -47.76 16.16
C GLU A 112 -48.73 -47.15 14.84
N ASN A 113 -49.04 -45.85 14.76
CA ASN A 113 -49.21 -45.14 13.49
C ASN A 113 -48.88 -43.62 13.57
N ASN A 114 -48.33 -43.09 14.68
CA ASN A 114 -48.06 -41.65 14.85
C ASN A 114 -46.80 -41.37 15.70
N ILE A 115 -45.88 -40.53 15.21
CA ILE A 115 -44.68 -40.09 15.92
C ILE A 115 -44.96 -38.77 16.67
N GLN A 116 -44.73 -38.72 18.00
CA GLN A 116 -44.82 -37.48 18.78
C GLN A 116 -43.44 -36.87 19.12
N ILE A 117 -43.24 -35.56 18.90
CA ILE A 117 -41.95 -34.87 19.13
C ILE A 117 -42.13 -33.60 19.97
N LYS A 118 -41.30 -33.43 21.02
CA LYS A 118 -41.35 -32.30 21.96
C LYS A 118 -40.14 -31.35 21.88
N LEU A 119 -40.30 -30.02 21.78
CA LEU A 119 -39.18 -29.05 21.55
C LEU A 119 -39.17 -27.86 22.55
N GLU A 120 -37.98 -27.30 22.87
CA GLU A 120 -37.73 -26.09 23.73
C GLU A 120 -36.77 -25.03 23.08
N LYS A 121 -36.74 -23.73 23.49
CA LYS A 121 -36.09 -22.55 22.78
C LYS A 121 -34.93 -21.83 23.56
N ARG A 122 -33.95 -21.21 22.84
CA ARG A 122 -32.82 -20.32 23.33
C ARG A 122 -32.96 -18.83 22.94
N GLU A 123 -32.32 -17.88 23.66
CA GLU A 123 -32.29 -16.42 23.37
C GLU A 123 -31.07 -15.94 22.54
N PHE A 124 -31.24 -14.90 21.70
CA PHE A 124 -30.20 -14.28 20.85
C PHE A 124 -29.77 -12.88 21.32
N ILE A 125 -28.47 -12.62 21.32
CA ILE A 125 -27.89 -11.36 21.78
C ILE A 125 -27.35 -10.58 20.58
N LYS A 126 -28.03 -9.49 20.19
CA LYS A 126 -27.66 -8.60 19.07
C LYS A 126 -26.65 -7.53 19.46
N LYS A 127 -26.63 -7.16 20.74
CA LYS A 127 -25.87 -6.01 21.24
C LYS A 127 -25.49 -6.20 22.71
N VAL A 128 -24.27 -5.83 23.09
CA VAL A 128 -23.78 -5.89 24.48
C VAL A 128 -23.52 -4.47 24.99
N ALA A 129 -24.05 -4.18 26.18
CA ALA A 129 -23.84 -2.93 26.90
C ALA A 129 -23.11 -3.23 28.21
N ILE A 130 -21.88 -2.73 28.36
CA ILE A 130 -21.01 -3.07 29.49
C ILE A 130 -20.90 -1.89 30.44
N LYS A 131 -21.25 -2.10 31.71
CA LYS A 131 -20.90 -1.22 32.83
C LYS A 131 -19.69 -1.84 33.53
N ASN A 132 -18.52 -1.30 33.25
CA ASN A 132 -17.26 -1.79 33.79
C ASN A 132 -16.88 -1.01 35.06
N GLU A 133 -16.84 -1.69 36.21
CA GLU A 133 -16.49 -1.12 37.52
C GLU A 133 -15.06 -1.53 37.95
N ILE A 134 -14.23 -2.03 37.03
CA ILE A 134 -12.81 -2.33 37.24
C ILE A 134 -12.01 -1.00 37.34
N GLN A 135 -11.13 -0.89 38.34
CA GLN A 135 -10.45 0.36 38.68
C GLN A 135 -9.42 0.85 37.64
N ASP A 136 -8.77 -0.04 36.90
CA ASP A 136 -7.77 0.32 35.87
C ASP A 136 -8.43 0.61 34.52
N LYS A 137 -8.40 1.88 34.10
CA LYS A 137 -9.08 2.36 32.89
C LYS A 137 -8.55 1.75 31.60
N LYS A 138 -7.25 1.45 31.52
CA LYS A 138 -6.62 0.93 30.29
C LYS A 138 -7.00 -0.53 30.09
N LEU A 139 -6.91 -1.32 31.16
CA LEU A 139 -7.35 -2.72 31.16
C LEU A 139 -8.86 -2.84 30.92
N ALA A 140 -9.66 -1.93 31.51
CA ALA A 140 -11.10 -1.91 31.33
C ALA A 140 -11.53 -1.75 29.85
N GLU A 141 -10.78 -0.99 29.06
CA GLU A 141 -11.05 -0.76 27.64
C GLU A 141 -10.72 -1.99 26.78
N GLU A 142 -9.61 -2.67 27.07
CA GLU A 142 -9.21 -3.92 26.42
C GLU A 142 -10.23 -5.04 26.69
N ILE A 143 -10.63 -5.23 27.96
CA ILE A 143 -11.64 -6.22 28.38
C ILE A 143 -12.99 -5.93 27.71
N ASN A 144 -13.40 -4.65 27.62
CA ASN A 144 -14.67 -4.29 26.98
C ASN A 144 -14.69 -4.66 25.49
N THR A 145 -13.55 -4.57 24.82
CA THR A 145 -13.41 -4.94 23.41
C THR A 145 -13.54 -6.46 23.24
N GLU A 146 -12.89 -7.23 24.10
CA GLU A 146 -12.93 -8.69 24.04
C GLU A 146 -14.28 -9.28 24.46
N LEU A 147 -14.96 -8.70 25.46
CA LEU A 147 -16.32 -9.13 25.85
C LEU A 147 -17.33 -8.86 24.75
N LYS A 148 -17.24 -7.71 24.05
CA LYS A 148 -18.10 -7.45 22.89
C LYS A 148 -17.84 -8.48 21.79
N ARG A 149 -16.58 -8.81 21.49
CA ARG A 149 -16.21 -9.84 20.51
C ARG A 149 -16.77 -11.23 20.84
N ASN A 150 -16.86 -11.57 22.12
CA ASN A 150 -17.32 -12.88 22.58
C ASN A 150 -18.82 -13.01 22.78
N PHE A 151 -19.53 -11.93 23.14
CA PHE A 151 -20.96 -11.99 23.48
C PHE A 151 -21.88 -11.33 22.47
N GLU A 152 -21.43 -10.27 21.79
CA GLU A 152 -22.26 -9.70 20.76
C GLU A 152 -22.49 -10.79 19.74
N ASN A 153 -23.73 -10.83 19.27
CA ASN A 153 -24.01 -11.39 17.98
C ASN A 153 -23.93 -12.95 17.99
N ARG A 154 -24.42 -13.54 19.10
CA ARG A 154 -24.41 -14.99 19.44
C ARG A 154 -25.69 -15.43 20.23
N PHE A 155 -26.09 -16.71 20.10
CA PHE A 155 -27.19 -17.42 20.82
C PHE A 155 -26.70 -18.14 22.09
N PHE A 156 -27.48 -18.19 23.18
CA PHE A 156 -27.13 -18.79 24.49
C PHE A 156 -28.33 -19.55 25.15
N GLN A 157 -28.10 -20.68 25.85
CA GLN A 157 -29.13 -21.40 26.67
C GLN A 157 -29.04 -20.86 28.07
N GLU A 158 -27.87 -20.90 28.71
CA GLU A 158 -27.77 -20.58 30.13
C GLU A 158 -26.33 -20.24 30.56
N ASN A 159 -26.26 -19.54 31.69
CA ASN A 159 -25.08 -19.13 32.45
C ASN A 159 -24.07 -18.16 31.78
N LEU A 160 -24.62 -17.13 31.10
CA LEU A 160 -23.88 -15.94 30.65
C LEU A 160 -22.95 -15.30 31.70
N PRO A 161 -23.33 -15.22 33.00
CA PRO A 161 -22.43 -14.78 34.06
C PRO A 161 -21.10 -15.55 34.07
N GLN A 162 -21.16 -16.89 34.03
CA GLN A 162 -19.99 -17.76 34.13
C GLN A 162 -19.00 -17.59 32.98
N ILE A 163 -19.49 -17.45 31.74
CA ILE A 163 -18.63 -17.26 30.55
C ILE A 163 -17.93 -15.90 30.62
N CYS A 164 -18.65 -14.88 31.07
CA CYS A 164 -18.14 -13.53 31.23
C CYS A 164 -17.04 -13.51 32.30
N GLU A 165 -17.29 -14.17 33.42
CA GLU A 165 -16.31 -14.36 34.49
C GLU A 165 -15.04 -15.09 34.00
N ASN A 166 -15.15 -16.11 33.17
CA ASN A 166 -13.98 -16.81 32.61
C ASN A 166 -13.12 -15.92 31.70
N ILE A 167 -13.73 -15.03 30.90
CA ILE A 167 -12.99 -14.06 30.08
C ILE A 167 -12.27 -13.07 30.98
N LEU A 168 -12.93 -12.55 32.01
CA LEU A 168 -12.32 -11.67 33.00
C LEU A 168 -11.12 -12.34 33.69
N ARG A 169 -11.20 -13.64 34.02
CA ARG A 169 -10.07 -14.40 34.59
C ARG A 169 -8.85 -14.44 33.66
N LYS A 170 -9.02 -14.56 32.34
CA LYS A 170 -7.90 -14.55 31.38
C LYS A 170 -7.13 -13.23 31.37
N TYR A 171 -7.80 -12.13 31.66
CA TYR A 171 -7.22 -10.79 31.79
C TYR A 171 -6.73 -10.48 33.22
N GLY A 172 -6.66 -11.48 34.11
CA GLY A 172 -6.10 -11.32 35.44
C GLY A 172 -7.06 -10.71 36.48
N ILE A 173 -8.38 -10.76 36.25
CA ILE A 173 -9.39 -10.27 37.20
C ILE A 173 -9.74 -11.37 38.22
N LYS A 174 -9.52 -11.08 39.51
CA LYS A 174 -9.88 -11.93 40.65
C LYS A 174 -11.30 -11.65 41.14
N ASN A 175 -11.94 -12.70 41.66
CA ASN A 175 -13.35 -12.70 42.09
C ASN A 175 -14.27 -11.97 41.09
N PRO A 176 -14.19 -12.28 39.78
CA PRO A 176 -14.99 -11.59 38.81
C PRO A 176 -16.46 -11.87 39.11
N THR A 177 -17.25 -10.81 39.18
CA THR A 177 -18.70 -10.89 39.26
C THR A 177 -19.24 -10.29 37.97
N CYS A 178 -20.05 -11.07 37.26
CA CYS A 178 -20.69 -10.61 36.04
C CYS A 178 -22.20 -10.69 36.17
N GLU A 179 -22.84 -9.58 36.54
CA GLU A 179 -24.30 -9.48 36.52
C GLU A 179 -24.77 -9.32 35.06
N THR A 180 -25.65 -10.21 34.63
CA THR A 180 -26.17 -10.22 33.25
C THR A 180 -27.67 -10.00 33.22
N LYS A 181 -28.16 -9.07 32.40
CA LYS A 181 -29.59 -8.84 32.17
C LYS A 181 -29.88 -8.71 30.69
N ILE A 182 -30.78 -9.53 30.16
CA ILE A 182 -31.19 -9.46 28.76
C ILE A 182 -32.50 -8.68 28.65
N LYS A 183 -32.58 -7.74 27.72
CA LYS A 183 -33.81 -7.03 27.37
C LYS A 183 -33.82 -6.69 25.89
N LYS A 184 -34.83 -7.17 25.14
CA LYS A 184 -34.99 -6.93 23.69
C LYS A 184 -33.68 -7.17 22.91
N GLU A 185 -33.10 -8.36 23.04
CA GLU A 185 -31.86 -8.78 22.36
C GLU A 185 -30.59 -7.99 22.75
N ILE A 186 -30.64 -7.14 23.79
CA ILE A 186 -29.48 -6.44 24.34
C ILE A 186 -29.08 -7.09 25.67
N LEU A 187 -27.83 -7.56 25.74
CA LEU A 187 -27.21 -8.06 26.96
C LEU A 187 -26.54 -6.91 27.72
N TYR A 188 -27.06 -6.60 28.90
CA TYR A 188 -26.44 -5.69 29.83
C TYR A 188 -25.51 -6.48 30.75
N LEU A 189 -24.21 -6.23 30.64
CA LEU A 189 -23.19 -6.79 31.50
C LEU A 189 -22.75 -5.73 32.50
N LYS A 190 -22.80 -6.05 33.78
CA LYS A 190 -22.13 -5.24 34.81
C LYS A 190 -21.03 -6.10 35.41
N ILE A 191 -19.80 -5.71 35.12
CA ILE A 191 -18.60 -6.45 35.49
C ILE A 191 -17.92 -5.74 36.64
N LYS A 192 -17.63 -6.50 37.69
CA LYS A 192 -16.72 -6.10 38.75
C LYS A 192 -15.71 -7.19 38.98
N GLY A 193 -14.60 -6.81 39.58
CA GLY A 193 -13.58 -7.73 40.02
C GLY A 193 -12.35 -6.96 40.43
N GLU A 194 -11.51 -7.62 41.19
CA GLU A 194 -10.29 -7.05 41.72
C GLU A 194 -9.17 -7.31 40.73
N ILE A 195 -8.33 -6.30 40.50
CA ILE A 195 -7.14 -6.47 39.68
C ILE A 195 -6.02 -6.91 40.59
N GLU A 196 -5.35 -7.97 40.18
CA GLU A 196 -4.07 -8.31 40.75
C GLU A 196 -2.95 -7.71 39.90
N LYS A 197 -2.33 -6.66 40.44
CA LYS A 197 -1.12 -6.09 39.87
C LYS A 197 0.07 -6.89 40.37
N ILE A 198 1.08 -7.01 39.52
CA ILE A 198 2.37 -7.55 39.93
C ILE A 198 2.97 -6.53 40.90
N LYS A 199 2.99 -6.88 42.19
CA LYS A 199 3.54 -6.01 43.24
C LYS A 199 5.06 -5.98 43.21
N ASP A 200 5.63 -7.12 42.85
CA ASP A 200 7.06 -7.35 42.90
C ASP A 200 7.44 -8.45 41.89
N VAL A 201 8.69 -8.42 41.42
CA VAL A 201 9.23 -9.43 40.49
C VAL A 201 10.42 -10.08 41.17
N ILE A 202 10.31 -11.38 41.46
CA ILE A 202 11.41 -12.15 42.02
C ILE A 202 12.23 -12.71 40.86
N LEU A 203 13.49 -12.29 40.76
CA LEU A 203 14.42 -12.82 39.77
C LEU A 203 15.23 -13.95 40.38
N ASN A 204 14.98 -15.17 39.92
CA ASN A 204 15.76 -16.36 40.27
C ASN A 204 16.73 -16.65 39.13
N ILE A 205 17.81 -15.86 39.08
CA ILE A 205 18.82 -15.87 38.03
C ILE A 205 20.19 -16.02 38.71
N GLN A 206 20.93 -17.07 38.36
CA GLN A 206 22.24 -17.35 38.95
C GLN A 206 23.35 -16.43 38.43
N ASP A 207 23.21 -15.93 37.20
CA ASP A 207 24.17 -15.04 36.55
C ASP A 207 23.86 -13.56 36.85
N GLU A 208 24.74 -12.89 37.59
CA GLU A 208 24.58 -11.48 38.00
C GLU A 208 24.46 -10.51 36.82
N LYS A 209 25.11 -10.79 35.69
CA LYS A 209 25.10 -9.91 34.52
C LYS A 209 23.77 -9.96 33.78
N ILE A 210 23.20 -11.16 33.70
CA ILE A 210 21.85 -11.36 33.16
C ILE A 210 20.82 -10.74 34.10
N LYS A 211 21.03 -10.90 35.41
CA LYS A 211 20.17 -10.34 36.43
C LYS A 211 20.04 -8.82 36.28
N GLU A 212 21.15 -8.07 36.16
CA GLU A 212 21.13 -6.62 35.98
C GLU A 212 20.39 -6.17 34.70
N GLU A 213 20.60 -6.87 33.57
CA GLU A 213 19.92 -6.57 32.30
C GLU A 213 18.40 -6.82 32.37
N ILE A 214 17.99 -7.83 33.15
CA ILE A 214 16.60 -8.24 33.29
C ILE A 214 15.90 -7.45 34.41
N GLU A 215 16.62 -6.97 35.42
CA GLU A 215 16.11 -6.05 36.45
C GLU A 215 15.47 -4.81 35.81
N LYS A 216 16.14 -4.18 34.83
CA LYS A 216 15.57 -3.04 34.08
C LYS A 216 14.27 -3.39 33.35
N LEU A 217 14.15 -4.63 32.86
CA LEU A 217 12.97 -5.11 32.16
C LEU A 217 11.87 -5.54 33.15
N ALA A 218 12.26 -5.96 34.35
CA ALA A 218 11.39 -6.30 35.46
C ALA A 218 10.76 -5.04 36.10
N GLU A 219 11.49 -3.93 36.18
CA GLU A 219 10.95 -2.62 36.61
C GLU A 219 9.76 -2.19 35.76
N ASP A 220 9.83 -2.38 34.44
CA ASP A 220 8.72 -2.09 33.52
C ASP A 220 7.48 -2.98 33.72
N ILE A 221 7.65 -4.16 34.35
CA ILE A 221 6.60 -5.15 34.61
C ILE A 221 5.91 -4.90 35.96
N VAL A 222 6.61 -4.28 36.92
CA VAL A 222 6.03 -3.94 38.23
C VAL A 222 4.87 -2.95 38.05
N GLY A 223 3.71 -3.30 38.59
CA GLY A 223 2.48 -2.52 38.43
C GLY A 223 1.64 -2.86 37.20
N GLU A 224 2.13 -3.74 36.31
CA GLU A 224 1.31 -4.33 35.25
C GLU A 224 0.34 -5.39 35.80
N VAL A 225 -0.67 -5.72 34.99
CA VAL A 225 -1.73 -6.69 35.32
C VAL A 225 -1.20 -8.10 35.12
N ALA A 226 -1.29 -8.95 36.15
CA ALA A 226 -0.87 -10.33 36.10
C ALA A 226 -1.85 -11.18 35.27
N SER A 227 -1.67 -11.22 33.95
CA SER A 227 -2.48 -12.00 33.01
C SER A 227 -1.63 -12.96 32.18
N GLU A 228 -2.20 -14.12 31.80
CA GLU A 228 -1.52 -15.14 31.00
C GLU A 228 -1.04 -14.58 29.64
N TYR A 229 -1.82 -13.70 29.02
CA TYR A 229 -1.44 -12.99 27.81
C TYR A 229 -0.19 -12.12 28.00
N LYS A 230 -0.16 -11.36 29.11
CA LYS A 230 0.96 -10.46 29.40
C LYS A 230 2.23 -11.23 29.74
N ILE A 231 2.08 -12.35 30.46
CA ILE A 231 3.16 -13.29 30.77
C ILE A 231 3.80 -13.84 29.49
N ASN A 232 3.01 -14.25 28.49
CA ASN A 232 3.52 -14.73 27.20
C ASN A 232 4.22 -13.63 26.38
N GLU A 233 3.71 -12.39 26.40
CA GLU A 233 4.35 -11.24 25.75
C GLU A 233 5.72 -10.95 26.39
N THR A 234 5.77 -10.99 27.72
CA THR A 234 6.99 -10.83 28.52
C THR A 234 8.00 -11.94 28.20
N GLU A 235 7.57 -13.20 28.12
CA GLU A 235 8.45 -14.33 27.75
C GLU A 235 9.14 -14.09 26.39
N LYS A 236 8.39 -13.59 25.40
CA LYS A 236 8.94 -13.28 24.07
C LYS A 236 9.98 -12.15 24.13
N LYS A 237 9.72 -11.09 24.90
CA LYS A 237 10.66 -9.97 25.08
C LYS A 237 11.94 -10.44 25.77
N LEU A 238 11.81 -11.28 26.80
CA LEU A 238 12.94 -11.88 27.52
C LEU A 238 13.78 -12.76 26.58
N LYS A 239 13.17 -13.61 25.75
CA LYS A 239 13.90 -14.41 24.75
C LYS A 239 14.72 -13.55 23.79
N LEU A 240 14.15 -12.46 23.26
CA LEU A 240 14.87 -11.56 22.35
C LEU A 240 16.05 -10.84 23.04
N LYS A 241 15.90 -10.48 24.32
CA LYS A 241 16.96 -9.84 25.10
C LYS A 241 18.08 -10.84 25.40
N LEU A 242 17.73 -12.04 25.85
CA LEU A 242 18.66 -13.15 26.08
C LEU A 242 19.42 -13.55 24.80
N ASN A 243 18.74 -13.59 23.65
CA ASN A 243 19.39 -13.85 22.37
C ASN A 243 20.47 -12.79 22.05
N ARG A 244 20.23 -11.51 22.33
CA ARG A 244 21.26 -10.46 22.13
C ARG A 244 22.47 -10.62 23.04
N LEU A 245 22.28 -11.23 24.21
CA LEU A 245 23.34 -11.57 25.14
C LEU A 245 24.04 -12.90 24.80
N GLY A 246 23.55 -13.64 23.80
CA GLY A 246 24.10 -14.92 23.35
C GLY A 246 23.40 -16.15 23.94
N PHE A 247 22.37 -16.02 24.77
CA PHE A 247 21.70 -17.14 25.42
C PHE A 247 20.54 -17.71 24.59
N PHE A 248 20.85 -18.38 23.47
CA PHE A 248 19.83 -18.82 22.49
C PHE A 248 18.92 -19.93 22.97
N LYS A 249 19.43 -20.81 23.84
CA LYS A 249 18.72 -21.98 24.39
C LYS A 249 18.31 -21.75 25.85
N ALA A 250 18.21 -20.51 26.30
CA ALA A 250 17.80 -20.20 27.66
C ALA A 250 16.40 -20.74 27.96
N GLN A 251 16.27 -21.47 29.06
CA GLN A 251 14.97 -21.90 29.55
C GLN A 251 14.41 -20.80 30.44
N ILE A 252 13.22 -20.32 30.09
CA ILE A 252 12.52 -19.28 30.83
C ILE A 252 11.28 -19.91 31.44
N LYS A 253 11.15 -19.83 32.77
CA LYS A 253 9.97 -20.26 33.50
C LYS A 253 9.42 -19.05 34.26
N LEU A 254 8.19 -18.68 33.93
CA LEU A 254 7.47 -17.58 34.56
C LEU A 254 6.39 -18.17 35.48
N THR A 255 6.50 -17.95 36.79
CA THR A 255 5.55 -18.45 37.79
C THR A 255 4.99 -17.29 38.60
N TYR A 256 3.68 -17.09 38.57
CA TYR A 256 3.02 -16.05 39.39
C TYR A 256 2.51 -16.66 40.69
N ASN A 257 2.93 -16.11 41.85
CA ASN A 257 2.62 -16.68 43.17
C ASN A 257 1.41 -16.01 43.85
N LYS A 258 0.93 -16.61 44.95
CA LYS A 258 -0.22 -16.09 45.73
C LYS A 258 0.06 -14.76 46.46
N GLU A 259 1.33 -14.37 46.60
CA GLU A 259 1.75 -13.09 47.19
C GLU A 259 1.82 -11.94 46.19
N GLN A 260 1.30 -12.13 44.97
CA GLN A 260 1.30 -11.14 43.88
C GLN A 260 2.68 -10.86 43.29
N LYS A 261 3.60 -11.81 43.42
CA LYS A 261 4.96 -11.71 42.89
C LYS A 261 5.10 -12.59 41.66
N LEU A 262 5.69 -12.04 40.60
CA LEU A 262 6.07 -12.80 39.41
C LEU A 262 7.49 -13.34 39.60
N GLU A 263 7.64 -14.65 39.74
CA GLU A 263 8.93 -15.31 39.77
C GLU A 263 9.39 -15.60 38.34
N ILE A 264 10.47 -14.95 37.93
CA ILE A 264 11.14 -15.19 36.66
C ILE A 264 12.37 -16.04 36.95
N SER A 265 12.28 -17.33 36.62
CA SER A 265 13.41 -18.24 36.66
C SER A 265 14.00 -18.35 35.27
N ILE A 266 15.26 -17.95 35.12
CA ILE A 266 15.98 -18.09 33.86
C ILE A 266 17.16 -19.00 34.10
N SER A 267 17.17 -20.11 33.37
CA SER A 267 18.33 -20.96 33.22
C SER A 267 19.00 -20.58 31.90
N PRO A 268 20.03 -19.73 31.91
CA PRO A 268 20.59 -19.13 30.71
C PRO A 268 21.09 -20.14 29.67
N GLY A 269 21.45 -21.35 30.09
CA GLY A 269 22.17 -22.29 29.25
C GLY A 269 23.56 -21.74 28.91
N LYS A 270 24.19 -22.29 27.87
CA LYS A 270 25.52 -21.85 27.41
C LYS A 270 25.44 -20.56 26.62
N ILE A 271 26.48 -19.73 26.70
CA ILE A 271 26.61 -18.53 25.85
C ILE A 271 26.94 -18.97 24.43
N HIS A 272 26.10 -18.63 23.46
CA HIS A 272 26.32 -18.94 22.06
C HIS A 272 27.05 -17.80 21.35
N VAL A 273 28.21 -18.10 20.78
CA VAL A 273 29.01 -17.17 19.98
C VAL A 273 28.86 -17.54 18.51
N ILE A 274 28.23 -16.67 17.72
CA ILE A 274 28.06 -16.88 16.28
C ILE A 274 29.29 -16.37 15.52
N PHE A 275 29.94 -17.27 14.80
CA PHE A 275 30.87 -16.94 13.73
C PHE A 275 30.17 -17.17 12.39
N LEU A 276 30.01 -16.10 11.61
CA LEU A 276 29.47 -16.17 10.26
C LEU A 276 30.61 -15.86 9.30
N TRP A 277 31.02 -16.86 8.54
CA TRP A 277 31.99 -16.71 7.47
C TRP A 277 31.28 -16.94 6.13
N ILE A 278 31.32 -15.94 5.27
CA ILE A 278 30.81 -16.02 3.91
C ILE A 278 32.02 -15.90 2.98
N GLU A 279 32.20 -16.89 2.10
CA GLU A 279 33.33 -16.92 1.18
C GLU A 279 33.37 -15.64 0.34
N LYS A 280 34.53 -14.95 0.32
CA LYS A 280 34.76 -13.72 -0.46
C LYS A 280 33.79 -12.55 -0.15
N ALA A 281 33.18 -12.51 1.04
CA ALA A 281 32.21 -11.47 1.43
C ALA A 281 32.65 -10.03 1.11
N GLU A 282 33.89 -9.66 1.48
CA GLU A 282 34.44 -8.31 1.26
C GLU A 282 34.57 -7.96 -0.23
N LYS A 283 35.01 -8.91 -1.06
CA LYS A 283 35.18 -8.71 -2.51
C LYS A 283 33.83 -8.51 -3.22
N ILE A 284 32.77 -9.13 -2.69
CA ILE A 284 31.42 -9.08 -3.26
C ILE A 284 30.60 -7.93 -2.61
N GLY A 285 31.07 -7.38 -1.49
CA GLY A 285 30.44 -6.27 -0.77
C GLY A 285 29.29 -6.68 0.14
N ILE A 286 29.32 -7.91 0.67
CA ILE A 286 28.31 -8.41 1.62
C ILE A 286 28.68 -7.93 3.04
N ASP A 287 27.76 -7.25 3.72
CA ASP A 287 27.89 -6.93 5.16
C ASP A 287 27.45 -8.12 6.02
N THR A 288 28.42 -8.94 6.42
CA THR A 288 28.19 -10.09 7.32
C THR A 288 27.70 -9.67 8.71
N GLY A 289 28.02 -8.45 9.15
CA GLY A 289 27.59 -7.89 10.43
C GLY A 289 26.10 -7.62 10.47
N GLU A 290 25.53 -7.13 9.36
CA GLU A 290 24.08 -6.92 9.24
C GLU A 290 23.30 -8.24 9.30
N ILE A 291 23.76 -9.26 8.57
CA ILE A 291 23.15 -10.60 8.59
C ILE A 291 23.21 -11.20 10.00
N LYS A 292 24.36 -11.07 10.69
CA LYS A 292 24.52 -11.51 12.08
C LYS A 292 23.54 -10.81 13.03
N LYS A 293 23.30 -9.50 12.87
CA LYS A 293 22.29 -8.76 13.67
C LYS A 293 20.87 -9.30 13.44
N LYS A 294 20.51 -9.65 12.21
CA LYS A 294 19.19 -10.21 11.88
C LYS A 294 18.98 -11.60 12.49
N ILE A 295 20.02 -12.43 12.57
CA ILE A 295 19.95 -13.74 13.26
C ILE A 295 19.56 -13.55 14.73
N LEU A 296 20.13 -12.55 15.42
CA LEU A 296 19.85 -12.26 16.84
C LEU A 296 18.43 -11.74 17.11
N GLN A 297 17.65 -11.42 16.07
CA GLN A 297 16.27 -10.94 16.19
C GLN A 297 15.23 -12.07 16.04
N ILE A 298 15.67 -13.29 15.76
CA ILE A 298 14.78 -14.46 15.68
C ILE A 298 14.41 -14.87 17.12
N PRO A 299 13.12 -14.99 17.48
CA PRO A 299 12.73 -15.37 18.84
C PRO A 299 13.19 -16.78 19.22
N ASN A 300 13.11 -17.72 18.28
CA ASN A 300 13.57 -19.11 18.42
C ASN A 300 14.66 -19.38 17.37
N ILE A 301 15.92 -19.20 17.77
CA ILE A 301 17.07 -19.47 16.91
C ILE A 301 17.24 -20.98 16.80
N SER A 302 17.16 -21.50 15.57
CA SER A 302 17.42 -22.90 15.23
C SER A 302 18.25 -22.94 13.94
N GLU A 303 18.93 -24.07 13.68
CA GLU A 303 19.68 -24.27 12.43
C GLU A 303 18.83 -23.94 11.19
N VAL A 304 17.58 -24.42 11.14
CA VAL A 304 16.65 -24.18 10.03
C VAL A 304 16.31 -22.69 9.90
N SER A 305 15.98 -22.04 11.01
CA SER A 305 15.65 -20.61 11.02
C SER A 305 16.81 -19.75 10.50
N VAL A 306 18.04 -20.11 10.89
CA VAL A 306 19.26 -19.38 10.50
C VAL A 306 19.59 -19.61 9.03
N LYS A 307 19.54 -20.85 8.54
CA LYS A 307 19.79 -21.19 7.13
C LYS A 307 18.82 -20.46 6.19
N ASN A 308 17.53 -20.45 6.51
CA ASN A 308 16.51 -19.76 5.71
C ASN A 308 16.76 -18.25 5.64
N LEU A 309 17.06 -17.61 6.77
CA LEU A 309 17.36 -16.18 6.82
C LEU A 309 18.57 -15.82 5.94
N ILE A 310 19.67 -16.59 6.04
CA ILE A 310 20.88 -16.34 5.25
C ILE A 310 20.60 -16.53 3.75
N TYR A 311 19.86 -17.58 3.40
CA TYR A 311 19.50 -17.86 2.01
C TYR A 311 18.66 -16.74 1.40
N ASP A 312 17.62 -16.28 2.11
CA ASP A 312 16.75 -15.20 1.64
C ASP A 312 17.50 -13.88 1.45
N GLU A 313 18.44 -13.56 2.33
CA GLU A 313 19.19 -12.31 2.27
C GLU A 313 20.19 -12.31 1.11
N LEU A 314 20.94 -13.40 0.92
CA LEU A 314 21.87 -13.51 -0.19
C LEU A 314 21.15 -13.59 -1.55
N LYS A 315 19.96 -14.22 -1.58
CA LYS A 315 19.12 -14.28 -2.79
C LYS A 315 18.60 -12.91 -3.22
N LYS A 316 18.24 -12.02 -2.28
CA LYS A 316 17.82 -10.63 -2.60
C LYS A 316 18.93 -9.87 -3.33
N GLU A 317 20.18 -10.09 -2.94
CA GLU A 317 21.37 -9.50 -3.56
C GLU A 317 21.79 -10.22 -4.86
N GLY A 318 21.05 -11.26 -5.28
CA GLY A 318 21.35 -12.04 -6.48
C GLY A 318 22.57 -12.94 -6.36
N ILE A 319 22.99 -13.26 -5.13
CA ILE A 319 24.19 -14.03 -4.84
C ILE A 319 23.79 -15.50 -4.62
N PRO A 320 24.19 -16.41 -5.51
CA PRO A 320 23.83 -17.81 -5.39
C PRO A 320 24.67 -18.52 -4.30
N VAL A 321 23.97 -19.31 -3.48
CA VAL A 321 24.54 -20.02 -2.32
C VAL A 321 24.64 -21.50 -2.65
N LYS A 322 25.85 -22.05 -2.63
CA LYS A 322 26.10 -23.48 -2.89
C LYS A 322 25.74 -24.33 -1.67
N LYS A 323 26.27 -23.96 -0.50
CA LYS A 323 26.08 -24.73 0.73
C LYS A 323 26.23 -23.85 1.97
N ILE A 324 25.37 -24.07 2.95
CA ILE A 324 25.50 -23.48 4.29
C ILE A 324 25.80 -24.62 5.27
N LYS A 325 27.01 -24.65 5.83
CA LYS A 325 27.39 -25.54 6.93
C LYS A 325 27.11 -24.82 8.23
N TYR A 326 26.31 -25.45 9.09
CA TYR A 326 26.01 -24.99 10.44
C TYR A 326 26.57 -26.03 11.39
N GLU A 327 27.53 -25.62 12.23
CA GLU A 327 28.19 -26.49 13.20
C GLU A 327 28.11 -25.83 14.56
N GLU A 328 27.55 -26.55 15.53
CA GLU A 328 27.49 -26.10 16.92
C GLU A 328 28.46 -26.94 17.74
N THR A 329 29.49 -26.30 18.27
CA THR A 329 30.47 -26.93 19.16
C THR A 329 30.19 -26.50 20.58
N GLU A 330 29.79 -27.45 21.41
CA GLU A 330 29.59 -27.20 22.83
C GLU A 330 30.91 -27.28 23.60
N LEU A 331 31.20 -26.25 24.39
CA LEU A 331 32.26 -26.22 25.41
C LEU A 331 31.60 -26.19 26.80
N GLU A 332 32.40 -26.12 27.87
CA GLU A 332 31.87 -26.13 29.25
C GLU A 332 30.89 -24.97 29.49
N ASP A 333 31.32 -23.73 29.28
CA ASP A 333 30.50 -22.54 29.55
C ASP A 333 29.89 -21.85 28.31
N LEU A 334 30.35 -22.24 27.11
CA LEU A 334 29.98 -21.57 25.86
C LEU A 334 29.71 -22.56 24.73
N ALA A 335 28.92 -22.15 23.74
CA ALA A 335 28.66 -22.87 22.51
C ALA A 335 29.13 -22.02 21.33
N ILE A 336 29.99 -22.57 20.47
CA ILE A 336 30.43 -21.89 19.27
C ILE A 336 29.52 -22.33 18.13
N VAL A 337 28.79 -21.38 17.55
CA VAL A 337 27.99 -21.59 16.36
C VAL A 337 28.78 -21.09 15.16
N SER A 338 29.40 -22.03 14.45
CA SER A 338 30.15 -21.76 13.22
C SER A 338 29.24 -21.93 12.01
N ILE A 339 29.08 -20.85 11.24
CA ILE A 339 28.28 -20.82 10.03
C ILE A 339 29.21 -20.50 8.86
N ASN A 340 29.51 -21.52 8.07
CA ASN A 340 30.33 -21.39 6.87
C ASN A 340 29.42 -21.43 5.64
N VAL A 341 29.36 -20.31 4.92
CA VAL A 341 28.60 -20.16 3.68
C VAL A 341 29.56 -20.28 2.51
N GLU A 342 29.47 -21.40 1.80
CA GLU A 342 30.13 -21.63 0.52
C GLU A 342 29.24 -21.04 -0.58
N LEU A 343 29.79 -20.09 -1.34
CA LEU A 343 29.11 -19.51 -2.49
C LEU A 343 29.31 -20.41 -3.72
N GLU A 344 28.44 -20.25 -4.71
CA GLU A 344 28.75 -20.80 -6.03
C GLU A 344 29.95 -20.08 -6.63
N LYS A 345 30.72 -20.78 -7.46
CA LYS A 345 31.82 -20.15 -8.19
C LYS A 345 31.24 -19.18 -9.21
N LEU A 346 31.64 -17.91 -9.08
CA LEU A 346 31.32 -16.86 -10.04
C LEU A 346 32.44 -16.75 -11.05
N TYR A 347 32.07 -16.65 -12.32
CA TYR A 347 32.99 -16.51 -13.44
C TYR A 347 32.71 -15.22 -14.20
N TYR A 348 33.77 -14.58 -14.70
CA TYR A 348 33.64 -13.45 -15.62
C TYR A 348 33.23 -13.97 -17.00
N LEU A 349 31.99 -13.73 -17.41
CA LEU A 349 31.54 -14.08 -18.77
C LEU A 349 32.22 -13.16 -19.78
N SER A 350 33.28 -13.69 -20.38
CA SER A 350 34.13 -12.93 -21.31
C SER A 350 33.59 -13.00 -22.73
N GLU A 351 33.08 -14.16 -23.11
CA GLU A 351 32.41 -14.36 -24.39
C GLU A 351 31.15 -15.20 -24.18
N PHE A 352 30.06 -14.74 -24.79
CA PHE A 352 28.85 -15.52 -24.96
C PHE A 352 28.52 -15.43 -26.43
N SER A 353 28.52 -16.53 -27.18
CA SER A 353 28.16 -16.53 -28.60
C SER A 353 27.08 -17.55 -28.94
N ILE A 354 26.19 -17.17 -29.87
CA ILE A 354 25.09 -18.03 -30.34
C ILE A 354 25.35 -18.35 -31.80
N VAL A 355 25.71 -19.61 -32.07
CA VAL A 355 26.15 -20.09 -33.38
C VAL A 355 25.03 -20.89 -34.03
N GLY A 356 24.79 -20.68 -35.33
CA GLY A 356 23.73 -21.38 -36.08
C GLY A 356 22.47 -20.55 -36.33
N LEU A 357 22.45 -19.29 -35.87
CA LEU A 357 21.42 -18.32 -36.25
C LEU A 357 21.56 -17.93 -37.73
N LYS A 358 20.46 -17.96 -38.47
CA LYS A 358 20.32 -17.59 -39.88
C LYS A 358 19.52 -16.29 -40.05
N LYS A 359 18.40 -16.12 -39.34
CA LYS A 359 17.50 -14.96 -39.47
C LYS A 359 17.44 -14.09 -38.20
N LEU A 360 17.58 -14.69 -37.02
CA LEU A 360 17.65 -13.96 -35.75
C LEU A 360 19.00 -13.25 -35.54
N ASN A 361 18.96 -12.06 -34.94
CA ASN A 361 20.16 -11.30 -34.61
C ASN A 361 20.66 -11.64 -33.21
N GLU A 362 21.88 -12.16 -33.13
CA GLU A 362 22.56 -12.54 -31.89
C GLU A 362 22.61 -11.41 -30.85
N ASN A 363 22.96 -10.18 -31.26
CA ASN A 363 23.08 -9.04 -30.35
C ASN A 363 21.73 -8.61 -29.79
N GLU A 364 20.65 -8.75 -30.57
CA GLU A 364 19.30 -8.45 -30.10
C GLU A 364 18.85 -9.46 -29.03
N ILE A 365 19.17 -10.75 -29.22
CA ILE A 365 18.91 -11.80 -28.25
C ILE A 365 19.64 -11.48 -26.94
N LYS A 366 20.97 -11.29 -26.99
CA LYS A 366 21.81 -10.98 -25.80
C LYS A 366 21.28 -9.79 -25.00
N ARG A 367 20.94 -8.70 -25.69
CA ARG A 367 20.37 -7.50 -25.06
C ARG A 367 19.03 -7.78 -24.39
N LYS A 368 18.17 -8.62 -24.97
CA LYS A 368 16.84 -8.91 -24.42
C LYS A 368 16.90 -9.84 -23.21
N ILE A 369 17.80 -10.82 -23.21
CA ILE A 369 18.00 -11.74 -22.09
C ILE A 369 18.88 -11.16 -20.98
N GLY A 370 19.56 -10.04 -21.24
CA GLY A 370 20.39 -9.33 -20.25
C GLY A 370 21.75 -9.99 -20.03
N VAL A 371 22.33 -10.56 -21.08
CA VAL A 371 23.71 -11.05 -21.06
C VAL A 371 24.65 -9.87 -21.28
N ASP A 372 25.48 -9.56 -20.28
CA ASP A 372 26.52 -8.55 -20.35
C ASP A 372 27.89 -9.25 -20.48
N THR A 373 28.58 -9.01 -21.60
CA THR A 373 29.94 -9.52 -21.83
C THR A 373 30.98 -8.43 -21.54
N THR A 374 32.22 -8.80 -21.22
CA THR A 374 33.31 -7.84 -21.01
C THR A 374 33.58 -6.97 -22.26
N GLY A 375 33.08 -5.73 -22.28
CA GLY A 375 33.33 -4.70 -23.30
C GLY A 375 33.79 -3.36 -22.71
N ILE A 376 33.88 -2.29 -23.52
CA ILE A 376 34.38 -0.95 -23.11
C ILE A 376 33.59 -0.37 -21.91
N ILE A 377 32.29 -0.69 -21.81
CA ILE A 377 31.41 -0.27 -20.70
C ILE A 377 31.80 -0.95 -19.37
N ASN A 378 32.40 -2.15 -19.41
CA ASN A 378 32.78 -2.93 -18.21
C ASN A 378 34.16 -2.57 -17.65
N LEU A 379 34.90 -1.66 -18.30
CA LEU A 379 36.16 -1.12 -17.78
C LEU A 379 35.96 -0.33 -16.48
N PHE A 380 34.75 0.20 -16.25
CA PHE A 380 34.39 0.97 -15.06
C PHE A 380 33.47 0.20 -14.08
N TYR A 381 32.97 -0.99 -14.45
CA TYR A 381 31.96 -1.73 -13.67
C TYR A 381 32.13 -3.27 -13.70
N PRO A 382 33.14 -3.83 -13.02
CA PRO A 382 33.48 -5.27 -13.10
C PRO A 382 32.43 -6.22 -12.49
N ARG A 383 31.45 -5.75 -11.71
CA ARG A 383 30.44 -6.63 -11.08
C ARG A 383 29.37 -7.15 -12.05
N TYR A 384 29.13 -6.48 -13.19
CA TYR A 384 28.00 -6.81 -14.07
C TYR A 384 28.26 -7.99 -15.01
N ALA A 385 29.50 -8.48 -15.12
CA ALA A 385 29.86 -9.64 -15.94
C ALA A 385 30.14 -10.91 -15.11
N LEU A 386 29.85 -10.91 -13.81
CA LEU A 386 30.02 -12.08 -12.94
C LEU A 386 28.74 -12.92 -12.94
N TYR A 387 28.86 -14.18 -13.38
CA TYR A 387 27.74 -15.10 -13.44
C TYR A 387 28.09 -16.46 -12.85
N SER A 388 27.10 -17.13 -12.24
CA SER A 388 27.18 -18.55 -11.89
C SER A 388 26.74 -19.43 -13.07
N GLU A 389 27.06 -20.72 -13.02
CA GLU A 389 26.64 -21.69 -14.04
C GLU A 389 25.11 -21.76 -14.17
N ASP A 390 24.38 -21.77 -13.06
CA ASP A 390 22.91 -21.73 -13.04
C ASP A 390 22.34 -20.50 -13.75
N LYS A 391 23.01 -19.36 -13.61
CA LYS A 391 22.59 -18.12 -14.28
C LYS A 391 22.80 -18.21 -15.79
N ILE A 392 23.88 -18.86 -16.24
CA ILE A 392 24.12 -19.16 -17.66
C ILE A 392 23.03 -20.10 -18.20
N GLU A 393 22.67 -21.16 -17.47
CA GLU A 393 21.56 -22.04 -17.88
C GLU A 393 20.23 -21.29 -18.01
N SER A 394 19.95 -20.36 -17.11
CA SER A 394 18.78 -19.50 -17.19
C SER A 394 18.80 -18.61 -18.45
N PHE A 395 19.95 -18.08 -18.84
CA PHE A 395 20.09 -17.34 -20.10
C PHE A 395 19.83 -18.25 -21.31
N ILE A 396 20.36 -19.48 -21.28
CA ILE A 396 20.16 -20.45 -22.35
C ILE A 396 18.67 -20.79 -22.53
N LYS A 397 17.93 -20.99 -21.45
CA LYS A 397 16.45 -21.16 -21.51
C LYS A 397 15.76 -19.92 -22.09
N SER A 398 16.21 -18.74 -21.71
CA SER A 398 15.66 -17.46 -22.20
C SER A 398 15.88 -17.25 -23.71
N ILE A 399 16.95 -17.82 -24.30
CA ILE A 399 17.15 -17.80 -25.76
C ILE A 399 16.01 -18.54 -26.46
N ILE A 400 15.64 -19.73 -25.98
CA ILE A 400 14.55 -20.53 -26.55
C ILE A 400 13.23 -19.75 -26.47
N GLU A 401 12.92 -19.16 -25.32
CA GLU A 401 11.69 -18.37 -25.13
C GLU A 401 11.65 -17.16 -26.07
N TYR A 402 12.77 -16.45 -26.21
CA TYR A 402 12.87 -15.33 -27.12
C TYR A 402 12.72 -15.79 -28.58
N ALA A 403 13.41 -16.84 -29.01
CA ALA A 403 13.30 -17.33 -30.38
C ALA A 403 11.87 -17.78 -30.73
N ARG A 404 11.21 -18.50 -29.81
CA ARG A 404 9.79 -18.89 -29.96
C ARG A 404 8.85 -17.69 -30.06
N SER A 405 9.10 -16.62 -29.30
CA SER A 405 8.35 -15.36 -29.42
C SER A 405 8.54 -14.65 -30.76
N LYS A 406 9.59 -14.99 -31.53
CA LYS A 406 9.86 -14.41 -32.85
C LYS A 406 9.34 -15.29 -34.00
N GLY A 407 8.72 -16.42 -33.73
CA GLY A 407 8.17 -17.32 -34.75
C GLY A 407 8.93 -18.60 -34.96
N PHE A 408 10.00 -18.84 -34.20
CA PHE A 408 10.81 -20.05 -34.34
C PHE A 408 10.36 -21.09 -33.31
N GLU A 409 9.21 -21.72 -33.58
CA GLU A 409 8.59 -22.70 -32.68
C GLU A 409 9.51 -23.90 -32.42
N ASN A 410 10.14 -24.41 -33.50
CA ASN A 410 11.02 -25.57 -33.48
C ASN A 410 12.48 -25.20 -33.14
N PHE A 411 12.72 -24.01 -32.61
CA PHE A 411 14.05 -23.60 -32.16
C PHE A 411 14.57 -24.58 -31.11
N LYS A 412 15.72 -25.18 -31.39
CA LYS A 412 16.37 -26.16 -30.51
C LYS A 412 17.83 -25.80 -30.30
N ILE A 413 18.34 -26.19 -29.14
CA ILE A 413 19.76 -26.10 -28.83
C ILE A 413 20.38 -27.44 -29.22
N GLU A 414 21.35 -27.42 -30.12
CA GLU A 414 22.04 -28.63 -30.59
C GLU A 414 23.16 -29.02 -29.64
N LYS A 415 23.97 -28.04 -29.22
CA LYS A 415 25.15 -28.25 -28.39
C LYS A 415 25.47 -26.99 -27.61
N ILE A 416 25.96 -27.15 -26.39
CA ILE A 416 26.51 -26.05 -25.59
C ILE A 416 27.97 -26.39 -25.34
N GLU A 417 28.88 -25.49 -25.72
CA GLU A 417 30.29 -25.58 -25.37
C GLU A 417 30.60 -24.53 -24.30
N ASN A 418 31.14 -24.97 -23.17
CA ASN A 418 31.58 -24.11 -22.09
C ASN A 418 33.08 -24.33 -21.84
N ARG A 419 33.87 -23.26 -21.87
CA ARG A 419 35.30 -23.26 -21.53
C ARG A 419 35.54 -22.25 -20.42
N ILE A 420 36.26 -22.69 -19.39
CA ILE A 420 36.63 -21.86 -18.25
C ILE A 420 38.14 -21.72 -18.21
N GLU A 421 38.66 -20.49 -18.23
CA GLU A 421 40.09 -20.19 -18.15
C GLU A 421 40.34 -19.05 -17.15
N LYS A 422 41.15 -19.27 -16.11
CA LYS A 422 41.56 -18.23 -15.14
C LYS A 422 40.38 -17.34 -14.69
N ASP A 423 39.31 -17.95 -14.19
CA ASP A 423 38.06 -17.32 -13.74
C ASP A 423 37.24 -16.59 -14.82
N LYS A 424 37.57 -16.78 -16.10
CA LYS A 424 36.78 -16.32 -17.25
C LYS A 424 36.01 -17.48 -17.87
N MET A 425 34.73 -17.27 -18.16
CA MET A 425 33.87 -18.22 -18.84
C MET A 425 33.63 -17.78 -20.29
N TYR A 426 33.73 -18.75 -21.20
CA TYR A 426 33.45 -18.63 -22.62
C TYR A 426 32.35 -19.63 -22.96
N VAL A 427 31.19 -19.13 -23.36
CA VAL A 427 30.00 -19.96 -23.66
C VAL A 427 29.68 -19.83 -25.14
N LYS A 428 29.63 -20.95 -25.85
CA LYS A 428 29.13 -21.04 -27.22
C LYS A 428 27.90 -21.93 -27.25
N VAL A 429 26.77 -21.37 -27.67
CA VAL A 429 25.49 -22.08 -27.77
C VAL A 429 25.22 -22.33 -29.25
N PHE A 430 25.31 -23.59 -29.67
CA PHE A 430 24.94 -24.02 -31.02
C PHE A 430 23.44 -24.28 -31.05
N VAL A 431 22.76 -23.63 -31.99
CA VAL A 431 21.31 -23.66 -32.12
C VAL A 431 20.92 -24.02 -33.54
N ASP A 432 19.82 -24.75 -33.66
CA ASP A 432 19.09 -24.87 -34.91
C ASP A 432 17.85 -24.00 -34.79
N GLU A 433 17.86 -22.92 -35.55
CA GLU A 433 16.78 -21.93 -35.56
C GLU A 433 15.47 -22.54 -36.06
N GLY A 434 15.54 -23.59 -36.89
CA GLY A 434 14.39 -24.16 -37.56
C GLY A 434 13.72 -23.19 -38.54
N GLU A 435 12.58 -23.61 -39.07
CA GLU A 435 11.77 -22.77 -39.95
C GLU A 435 10.85 -21.86 -39.14
N ARG A 436 10.57 -20.68 -39.69
CA ARG A 436 9.71 -19.70 -39.04
C ARG A 436 8.24 -20.05 -39.28
N THR A 437 7.52 -20.33 -38.21
CA THR A 437 6.07 -20.57 -38.22
C THR A 437 5.33 -19.24 -38.38
N VAL A 438 4.35 -19.23 -39.26
CA VAL A 438 3.46 -18.10 -39.54
C VAL A 438 2.05 -18.49 -39.11
N ILE A 439 1.39 -17.57 -38.41
CA ILE A 439 -0.03 -17.64 -38.11
C ILE A 439 -0.79 -17.08 -39.32
N THR A 440 -1.57 -17.93 -39.99
CA THR A 440 -2.36 -17.60 -41.20
C THR A 440 -3.63 -16.86 -40.86
N SER A 441 -4.34 -17.30 -39.82
CA SER A 441 -5.51 -16.62 -39.30
C SER A 441 -5.68 -16.84 -37.80
N PHE A 442 -6.31 -15.86 -37.16
CA PHE A 442 -6.91 -15.99 -35.85
C PHE A 442 -8.42 -16.07 -36.03
N GLU A 443 -9.05 -17.08 -35.47
CA GLU A 443 -10.49 -17.25 -35.49
C GLU A 443 -11.06 -17.20 -34.08
N THR A 444 -12.25 -16.63 -33.96
CA THR A 444 -13.02 -16.56 -32.71
C THR A 444 -14.34 -17.26 -32.92
N ILE A 445 -14.59 -18.30 -32.13
CA ILE A 445 -15.79 -19.14 -32.21
C ILE A 445 -16.66 -18.92 -30.97
N ASN A 446 -17.98 -18.80 -31.18
CA ASN A 446 -19.01 -18.70 -30.15
C ASN A 446 -18.89 -17.51 -29.18
N PHE A 447 -18.27 -16.40 -29.59
CA PHE A 447 -18.20 -15.21 -28.75
C PHE A 447 -19.56 -14.47 -28.74
N PRO A 448 -20.05 -14.05 -27.57
CA PRO A 448 -21.34 -13.37 -27.44
C PRO A 448 -21.31 -11.89 -27.89
N GLU A 449 -20.12 -11.32 -28.11
CA GLU A 449 -19.89 -9.94 -28.54
C GLU A 449 -18.94 -9.93 -29.74
N ASN A 450 -19.01 -8.89 -30.59
CA ASN A 450 -18.09 -8.77 -31.73
C ASN A 450 -16.67 -8.41 -31.27
N VAL A 451 -15.79 -9.40 -31.26
CA VAL A 451 -14.38 -9.28 -30.85
C VAL A 451 -13.41 -9.13 -32.02
N SER A 452 -13.89 -9.06 -33.27
CA SER A 452 -13.05 -9.05 -34.47
C SER A 452 -12.01 -7.91 -34.50
N HIS A 453 -12.32 -6.79 -33.86
CA HIS A 453 -11.44 -5.62 -33.75
C HIS A 453 -10.26 -5.80 -32.77
N LEU A 454 -10.30 -6.81 -31.89
CA LEU A 454 -9.25 -7.14 -30.93
C LEU A 454 -8.27 -8.17 -31.47
N ILE A 455 -8.64 -8.83 -32.57
CA ILE A 455 -7.84 -9.85 -33.22
C ILE A 455 -6.73 -9.16 -34.05
N PRO A 456 -5.47 -9.59 -33.94
CA PRO A 456 -4.40 -9.07 -34.79
C PRO A 456 -4.65 -9.35 -36.27
N LYS A 457 -4.28 -8.42 -37.14
CA LYS A 457 -4.26 -8.66 -38.60
C LYS A 457 -3.24 -9.74 -38.92
N THR A 458 -3.62 -10.69 -39.78
CA THR A 458 -2.76 -11.79 -40.26
C THR A 458 -2.42 -11.62 -41.76
N PRO A 459 -1.38 -12.30 -42.28
CA PRO A 459 -0.46 -13.23 -41.60
C PRO A 459 0.57 -12.54 -40.70
N ILE A 460 0.90 -13.17 -39.57
CA ILE A 460 1.98 -12.73 -38.67
C ILE A 460 2.85 -13.91 -38.25
N PHE A 461 4.05 -13.65 -37.76
CA PHE A 461 4.89 -14.72 -37.21
C PHE A 461 4.32 -15.24 -35.90
N TYR A 462 4.50 -16.53 -35.65
CA TYR A 462 4.07 -17.15 -34.40
C TYR A 462 4.72 -16.45 -33.20
N ASP A 463 3.94 -16.09 -32.21
CA ASP A 463 4.45 -15.54 -30.96
C ASP A 463 3.56 -16.02 -29.83
N TYR A 464 4.11 -16.90 -29.00
CA TYR A 464 3.41 -17.45 -27.84
C TYR A 464 2.95 -16.35 -26.87
N ASN A 465 3.78 -15.31 -26.66
CA ASN A 465 3.43 -14.21 -25.77
C ASN A 465 2.31 -13.37 -26.35
N LEU A 466 2.33 -13.14 -27.67
CA LEU A 466 1.24 -12.45 -28.36
C LEU A 466 -0.07 -13.23 -28.25
N ILE A 467 -0.06 -14.56 -28.44
CA ILE A 467 -1.27 -15.39 -28.31
C ILE A 467 -1.85 -15.27 -26.90
N ARG A 468 -1.00 -15.31 -25.86
CA ARG A 468 -1.41 -15.10 -24.47
C ARG A 468 -1.96 -13.69 -24.26
N GLU A 469 -1.30 -12.66 -24.78
CA GLU A 469 -1.75 -11.27 -24.68
C GLU A 469 -3.10 -11.06 -25.37
N VAL A 470 -3.31 -11.66 -26.55
CA VAL A 470 -4.59 -11.62 -27.26
C VAL A 470 -5.67 -12.34 -26.46
N LYS A 471 -5.38 -13.52 -25.90
CA LYS A 471 -6.29 -14.22 -24.99
C LYS A 471 -6.69 -13.32 -23.83
N GLU A 472 -5.73 -12.75 -23.10
CA GLU A 472 -5.98 -11.85 -21.98
C GLU A 472 -6.78 -10.60 -22.40
N LYS A 473 -6.50 -10.02 -23.57
CA LYS A 473 -7.27 -8.90 -24.13
C LYS A 473 -8.72 -9.29 -24.41
N LEU A 474 -8.96 -10.46 -24.98
CA LEU A 474 -10.29 -10.99 -25.23
C LEU A 474 -11.02 -11.26 -23.90
N GLU A 475 -10.34 -11.87 -22.92
CA GLU A 475 -10.90 -12.11 -21.59
C GLU A 475 -11.28 -10.80 -20.90
N ASN A 476 -10.37 -9.83 -20.90
CA ASN A 476 -10.62 -8.52 -20.32
C ASN A 476 -11.78 -7.81 -21.00
N TYR A 477 -11.84 -7.79 -22.34
CA TYR A 477 -12.93 -7.15 -23.07
C TYR A 477 -14.30 -7.79 -22.77
N ILE A 478 -14.36 -9.11 -22.75
CA ILE A 478 -15.59 -9.86 -22.47
C ILE A 478 -16.03 -9.65 -21.01
N SER A 479 -15.09 -9.65 -20.07
CA SER A 479 -15.32 -9.27 -18.67
C SER A 479 -15.79 -7.81 -18.52
N GLU A 480 -15.24 -6.89 -19.33
CA GLU A 480 -15.65 -5.49 -19.35
C GLU A 480 -17.09 -5.30 -19.85
N LYS A 481 -17.54 -6.13 -20.80
CA LYS A 481 -18.93 -6.17 -21.30
C LYS A 481 -19.91 -6.82 -20.33
N GLY A 482 -19.40 -7.45 -19.27
CA GLY A 482 -20.16 -7.98 -18.14
C GLY A 482 -20.44 -9.47 -18.18
N TYR A 483 -19.72 -10.22 -19.00
CA TYR A 483 -19.73 -11.69 -18.95
C TYR A 483 -18.69 -12.12 -17.92
N MET A 484 -19.12 -12.88 -16.89
CA MET A 484 -18.24 -13.25 -15.76
C MET A 484 -18.01 -14.76 -15.65
N LYS A 485 -18.80 -15.59 -16.33
CA LYS A 485 -18.68 -17.06 -16.31
C LYS A 485 -18.24 -17.57 -17.66
N PHE A 486 -16.95 -17.45 -17.94
CA PHE A 486 -16.42 -17.90 -19.21
C PHE A 486 -14.97 -18.31 -19.08
N THR A 487 -14.53 -19.10 -20.04
CA THR A 487 -13.12 -19.39 -20.29
C THR A 487 -12.90 -19.31 -21.79
N ILE A 488 -11.75 -18.75 -22.18
CA ILE A 488 -11.34 -18.75 -23.59
C ILE A 488 -10.35 -19.88 -23.79
N ALA A 489 -10.81 -20.95 -24.46
CA ALA A 489 -9.96 -22.05 -24.88
C ALA A 489 -9.15 -21.62 -26.12
N VAL A 490 -7.88 -21.99 -26.16
CA VAL A 490 -6.98 -21.71 -27.30
C VAL A 490 -6.61 -23.03 -27.95
N SER A 491 -6.95 -23.19 -29.23
CA SER A 491 -6.53 -24.33 -30.04
C SER A 491 -5.58 -23.87 -31.13
N GLU A 492 -4.42 -24.52 -31.23
CA GLU A 492 -3.46 -24.29 -32.31
C GLU A 492 -3.59 -25.39 -33.36
N ILE A 493 -4.16 -25.06 -34.52
CA ILE A 493 -4.37 -26.01 -35.63
C ILE A 493 -3.21 -25.84 -36.61
N ARG A 494 -2.44 -26.91 -36.86
CA ARG A 494 -1.34 -26.89 -37.82
C ARG A 494 -1.87 -27.23 -39.21
N GLU A 495 -1.75 -26.30 -40.15
CA GLU A 495 -2.19 -26.48 -41.55
C GLU A 495 -1.08 -27.15 -42.38
N ASN A 496 0.16 -26.73 -42.16
CA ASN A 496 1.36 -27.38 -42.70
C ASN A 496 2.56 -27.13 -41.75
N PRO A 497 3.78 -27.62 -42.05
CA PRO A 497 4.94 -27.44 -41.17
C PRO A 497 5.32 -25.99 -40.84
N ARG A 498 4.88 -25.00 -41.64
CA ARG A 498 5.20 -23.57 -41.48
C ARG A 498 3.98 -22.70 -41.17
N LEU A 499 2.76 -23.22 -41.30
CA LEU A 499 1.51 -22.47 -41.21
C LEU A 499 0.63 -23.02 -40.08
N LYS A 500 0.18 -22.11 -39.22
CA LYS A 500 -0.72 -22.39 -38.12
C LYS A 500 -1.92 -21.47 -38.15
N LYS A 501 -3.03 -22.00 -37.67
CA LYS A 501 -4.26 -21.28 -37.42
C LYS A 501 -4.55 -21.33 -35.92
N ILE A 502 -4.83 -20.16 -35.33
CA ILE A 502 -5.10 -20.05 -33.90
C ILE A 502 -6.59 -19.80 -33.71
N VAL A 503 -7.25 -20.68 -32.97
CA VAL A 503 -8.70 -20.63 -32.74
C VAL A 503 -8.94 -20.35 -31.27
N PHE A 504 -9.52 -19.19 -30.96
CA PHE A 504 -10.06 -18.85 -29.67
C PHE A 504 -11.52 -19.29 -29.62
N THR A 505 -11.88 -20.12 -28.65
CA THR A 505 -13.26 -20.58 -28.46
C THR A 505 -13.77 -20.08 -27.13
N TYR A 506 -14.86 -19.32 -27.17
CA TYR A 506 -15.57 -18.92 -25.97
C TYR A 506 -16.39 -20.10 -25.45
N VAL A 507 -16.20 -20.43 -24.17
CA VAL A 507 -16.96 -21.46 -23.47
C VAL A 507 -17.50 -20.83 -22.18
N GLY A 508 -18.81 -20.59 -22.10
CA GLY A 508 -19.41 -19.91 -20.97
C GLY A 508 -20.86 -19.46 -21.19
N ASP A 509 -21.41 -18.77 -20.20
CA ASP A 509 -22.77 -18.23 -20.23
C ASP A 509 -22.85 -16.96 -21.09
N GLU A 510 -23.71 -16.92 -22.10
CA GLU A 510 -23.97 -15.74 -22.93
C GLU A 510 -24.80 -14.64 -22.24
N THR A 511 -25.02 -14.75 -20.93
CA THR A 511 -25.82 -13.78 -20.17
C THR A 511 -24.94 -12.79 -19.41
N LYS A 512 -25.21 -11.50 -19.59
CA LYS A 512 -24.54 -10.44 -18.83
C LYS A 512 -24.92 -10.50 -17.37
N SER A 513 -23.90 -10.43 -16.54
CA SER A 513 -23.99 -10.52 -15.09
C SER A 513 -24.30 -9.15 -14.49
N LYS A 514 -25.32 -9.08 -13.63
CA LYS A 514 -25.69 -7.83 -12.95
C LYS A 514 -25.22 -7.84 -11.50
N LEU A 515 -24.79 -6.67 -11.02
CA LEU A 515 -24.47 -6.45 -9.63
C LEU A 515 -25.76 -6.28 -8.86
N SER A 516 -26.12 -7.23 -8.00
CA SER A 516 -27.39 -7.17 -7.29
C SER A 516 -27.32 -6.32 -6.04
N LYS A 517 -26.25 -6.45 -5.27
CA LYS A 517 -26.09 -5.72 -4.01
C LYS A 517 -24.61 -5.50 -3.74
N ILE A 518 -24.32 -4.37 -3.11
CA ILE A 518 -22.96 -4.03 -2.66
C ILE A 518 -22.99 -3.96 -1.15
N PHE A 519 -22.12 -4.73 -0.51
CA PHE A 519 -21.84 -4.61 0.91
C PHE A 519 -20.53 -3.89 1.10
N ILE A 520 -20.50 -2.97 2.05
CA ILE A 520 -19.35 -2.12 2.32
C ILE A 520 -18.90 -2.45 3.73
N GLU A 521 -17.67 -2.93 3.86
CA GLU A 521 -17.04 -3.17 5.15
C GLU A 521 -16.04 -2.04 5.42
N SER A 522 -16.47 -1.10 6.26
CA SER A 522 -15.69 0.06 6.66
C SER A 522 -16.17 0.60 8.01
N LYS A 523 -15.30 1.32 8.72
CA LYS A 523 -15.66 2.16 9.87
C LYS A 523 -16.33 3.48 9.43
N THR A 524 -16.29 3.81 8.14
CA THR A 524 -16.86 5.02 7.54
C THR A 524 -18.27 4.77 7.04
N SER A 525 -19.09 5.81 6.95
CA SER A 525 -20.49 5.64 6.56
C SER A 525 -20.63 5.15 5.11
N ASP A 526 -21.46 4.12 4.94
CA ASP A 526 -21.84 3.57 3.63
C ASP A 526 -22.30 4.65 2.65
N GLU A 527 -23.06 5.64 3.12
CA GLU A 527 -23.56 6.75 2.30
C GLU A 527 -22.41 7.54 1.64
N TYR A 528 -21.33 7.79 2.39
CA TYR A 528 -20.17 8.48 1.86
C TYR A 528 -19.40 7.63 0.84
N ILE A 529 -19.23 6.34 1.12
CA ILE A 529 -18.49 5.42 0.26
C ILE A 529 -19.25 5.15 -1.05
N ARG A 530 -20.58 5.01 -1.00
CA ARG A 530 -21.44 4.89 -2.19
C ARG A 530 -21.43 6.15 -3.05
N LYS A 531 -21.25 7.32 -2.43
CA LYS A 531 -21.12 8.60 -3.15
C LYS A 531 -19.76 8.73 -3.86
N ILE A 532 -18.69 8.15 -3.30
CA ILE A 532 -17.35 8.18 -3.89
C ILE A 532 -17.24 7.18 -5.05
N SER A 533 -17.56 5.92 -4.81
CA SER A 533 -17.27 4.80 -5.72
C SER A 533 -18.12 4.73 -6.98
N ALA A 534 -19.18 5.55 -7.08
CA ALA A 534 -20.11 5.62 -8.20
C ALA A 534 -20.78 4.28 -8.64
N ILE A 535 -20.54 3.16 -7.96
CA ILE A 535 -21.14 1.86 -8.29
C ILE A 535 -22.59 1.83 -7.76
N LYS A 536 -23.54 1.46 -8.64
CA LYS A 536 -24.95 1.29 -8.28
C LYS A 536 -25.39 -0.16 -8.37
N GLU A 537 -26.24 -0.54 -7.42
CA GLU A 537 -26.93 -1.84 -7.44
C GLU A 537 -27.90 -1.89 -8.63
N GLY A 538 -27.91 -3.02 -9.34
CA GLY A 538 -28.67 -3.25 -10.57
C GLY A 538 -27.87 -3.02 -11.87
N GLU A 539 -26.67 -2.45 -11.80
CA GLU A 539 -25.83 -2.23 -12.98
C GLU A 539 -25.20 -3.53 -13.52
N ILE A 540 -24.86 -3.54 -14.82
CA ILE A 540 -24.06 -4.62 -15.41
C ILE A 540 -22.65 -4.56 -14.82
N LEU A 541 -22.16 -5.70 -14.34
CA LEU A 541 -20.81 -5.82 -13.83
C LEU A 541 -19.81 -5.55 -14.93
N SER A 542 -18.71 -4.89 -14.61
CA SER A 542 -17.64 -4.62 -15.55
C SER A 542 -16.35 -4.54 -14.78
N SER A 543 -15.36 -5.39 -15.13
CA SER A 543 -14.04 -5.37 -14.49
C SER A 543 -13.39 -3.99 -14.53
N LYS A 544 -13.61 -3.22 -15.60
CA LYS A 544 -13.15 -1.83 -15.71
C LYS A 544 -13.77 -0.91 -14.67
N LYS A 545 -15.11 -0.87 -14.58
CA LYS A 545 -15.80 -0.04 -13.58
C LYS A 545 -15.41 -0.39 -12.14
N ILE A 546 -15.15 -1.67 -11.88
CA ILE A 546 -14.71 -2.17 -10.57
C ILE A 546 -13.35 -1.61 -10.21
N LYS A 547 -12.39 -1.76 -11.12
CA LYS A 547 -11.04 -1.26 -10.93
C LYS A 547 -11.02 0.27 -10.79
N ASP A 548 -11.82 0.96 -11.60
CA ASP A 548 -12.00 2.41 -11.51
C ASP A 548 -12.50 2.81 -10.11
N ALA A 549 -13.48 2.09 -9.56
CA ALA A 549 -14.01 2.36 -8.23
C ALA A 549 -13.00 2.07 -7.09
N GLU A 550 -12.22 0.99 -7.18
CA GLU A 550 -11.13 0.72 -6.22
C GLU A 550 -10.09 1.84 -6.23
N ASP A 551 -9.67 2.25 -7.43
CA ASP A 551 -8.70 3.32 -7.62
C ASP A 551 -9.25 4.67 -7.11
N GLU A 552 -10.52 4.99 -7.38
CA GLU A 552 -11.21 6.17 -6.85
C GLU A 552 -11.20 6.20 -5.31
N ILE A 553 -11.51 5.08 -4.67
CA ILE A 553 -11.54 5.00 -3.21
C ILE A 553 -10.12 5.11 -2.63
N ASN A 554 -9.12 4.45 -3.23
CA ASN A 554 -7.72 4.53 -2.82
C ASN A 554 -7.15 5.95 -2.98
N LYS A 555 -7.50 6.66 -4.05
CA LYS A 555 -7.07 8.05 -4.32
C LYS A 555 -7.51 9.05 -3.23
N THR A 556 -8.55 8.73 -2.45
CA THR A 556 -8.96 9.58 -1.32
C THR A 556 -7.87 9.73 -0.25
N GLN A 557 -6.85 8.85 -0.22
CA GLN A 557 -5.79 8.77 0.81
C GLN A 557 -6.31 8.57 2.25
N TYR A 558 -7.62 8.36 2.39
CA TYR A 558 -8.30 8.05 3.63
C TYR A 558 -8.34 6.54 3.88
N PHE A 559 -8.36 5.75 2.79
CA PHE A 559 -8.22 4.31 2.83
C PHE A 559 -6.81 3.92 2.39
N SER A 560 -6.18 3.03 3.17
CA SER A 560 -4.87 2.45 2.87
C SER A 560 -4.96 1.33 1.82
N LYS A 561 -6.11 0.65 1.74
CA LYS A 561 -6.41 -0.37 0.75
C LYS A 561 -7.92 -0.47 0.56
N ALA A 562 -8.36 -0.44 -0.69
CA ALA A 562 -9.69 -0.79 -1.15
C ALA A 562 -9.59 -2.05 -2.03
N ASN A 563 -10.42 -3.05 -1.75
CA ASN A 563 -10.53 -4.28 -2.54
C ASN A 563 -12.02 -4.60 -2.72
N ILE A 564 -12.47 -4.78 -3.95
CA ILE A 564 -13.84 -5.18 -4.27
C ILE A 564 -13.82 -6.64 -4.73
N VAL A 565 -14.29 -7.51 -3.85
CA VAL A 565 -14.43 -8.93 -4.15
C VAL A 565 -15.87 -9.20 -4.58
N PHE A 566 -16.04 -9.86 -5.72
CA PHE A 566 -17.35 -10.33 -6.17
C PHE A 566 -17.44 -11.84 -5.95
N SER A 567 -18.48 -12.25 -5.23
CA SER A 567 -18.85 -13.66 -5.15
C SER A 567 -20.09 -13.88 -6.01
N LYS A 568 -20.03 -14.95 -6.80
CA LYS A 568 -21.21 -15.46 -7.47
C LYS A 568 -22.12 -16.08 -6.41
N PHE A 569 -23.39 -15.74 -6.47
CA PHE A 569 -24.38 -16.37 -5.62
C PHE A 569 -24.67 -17.78 -6.17
N GLY A 570 -24.13 -18.82 -5.51
CA GLY A 570 -24.53 -20.22 -5.70
C GLY A 570 -23.78 -21.04 -6.77
N GLU A 571 -22.45 -21.02 -6.83
CA GLU A 571 -21.71 -22.08 -7.55
C GLU A 571 -20.43 -22.45 -6.77
N GLU A 572 -20.31 -23.72 -6.39
CA GLU A 572 -19.06 -24.31 -5.88
C GLU A 572 -18.12 -24.53 -7.07
N ASN A 573 -16.97 -23.87 -7.09
CA ASN A 573 -15.87 -24.19 -8.00
C ASN A 573 -14.71 -24.73 -7.18
N GLU A 574 -14.42 -26.02 -7.31
CA GLU A 574 -13.34 -26.71 -6.59
C GLU A 574 -11.92 -26.42 -7.11
N ASN A 575 -11.71 -25.66 -8.18
CA ASN A 575 -10.38 -25.56 -8.79
C ASN A 575 -9.95 -24.17 -9.29
N SER A 576 -10.02 -23.14 -8.44
CA SER A 576 -9.23 -21.90 -8.65
C SER A 576 -8.27 -21.65 -7.49
N SER A 577 -7.00 -21.92 -7.71
CA SER A 577 -5.93 -21.59 -6.77
C SER A 577 -5.69 -20.07 -6.75
N ILE A 578 -6.56 -19.32 -6.05
CA ILE A 578 -6.34 -17.92 -5.71
C ILE A 578 -5.35 -17.88 -4.54
N LYS A 579 -4.06 -17.74 -4.87
CA LYS A 579 -2.98 -17.61 -3.89
C LYS A 579 -3.00 -16.19 -3.31
N ASN A 580 -3.12 -16.14 -1.98
CA ASN A 580 -2.93 -14.99 -1.09
C ASN A 580 -4.15 -14.06 -0.88
N GLU A 581 -5.21 -14.59 -0.28
CA GLU A 581 -6.20 -13.76 0.43
C GLU A 581 -6.23 -14.10 1.93
N SER A 582 -6.59 -13.09 2.73
CA SER A 582 -6.63 -13.16 4.18
C SER A 582 -7.76 -14.07 4.68
N LYS A 583 -7.62 -14.60 5.90
CA LYS A 583 -8.61 -15.51 6.52
C LYS A 583 -10.01 -14.88 6.65
N ASP A 584 -10.09 -13.54 6.61
CA ASP A 584 -11.32 -12.76 6.71
C ASP A 584 -12.06 -12.62 5.37
N GLU A 585 -11.35 -12.50 4.24
CA GLU A 585 -11.93 -12.46 2.88
C GLU A 585 -12.61 -13.80 2.51
N LYS A 586 -12.01 -14.93 2.94
CA LYS A 586 -12.58 -16.28 2.75
C LYS A 586 -13.89 -16.50 3.51
N ASN A 587 -13.93 -16.17 4.80
CA ASN A 587 -15.09 -16.41 5.68
C ASN A 587 -16.34 -15.57 5.33
N PHE A 588 -16.19 -14.52 4.52
CA PHE A 588 -17.27 -13.61 4.13
C PHE A 588 -17.89 -14.00 2.78
N SER A 589 -17.13 -14.64 1.89
CA SER A 589 -17.61 -15.16 0.60
C SER A 589 -18.60 -16.33 0.75
N GLU A 590 -18.42 -17.17 1.78
CA GLU A 590 -19.30 -18.32 2.10
C GLU A 590 -20.64 -17.90 2.76
N LYS A 591 -20.77 -16.63 3.17
CA LYS A 591 -21.88 -16.12 4.01
C LYS A 591 -23.17 -15.79 3.25
N PHE A 592 -23.14 -15.84 1.92
CA PHE A 592 -24.16 -15.24 1.05
C PHE A 592 -24.45 -16.17 -0.14
N SER A 593 -25.15 -17.26 0.10
CA SER A 593 -25.74 -18.14 -0.92
C SER A 593 -27.23 -18.28 -0.58
N HIS A 594 -28.15 -18.42 -1.55
CA HIS A 594 -29.62 -18.70 -1.46
C HIS A 594 -30.55 -17.62 -2.05
N SER A 595 -30.62 -17.56 -3.40
CA SER A 595 -31.52 -16.73 -4.23
C SER A 595 -31.13 -16.92 -5.69
N ALA A 596 -32.01 -17.49 -6.49
CA ALA A 596 -31.82 -17.71 -7.91
C ALA A 596 -31.96 -16.40 -8.71
N ASN A 597 -30.90 -16.04 -9.43
CA ASN A 597 -30.84 -15.44 -10.77
C ASN A 597 -29.43 -14.86 -10.97
N ASN A 598 -28.99 -14.67 -12.22
CA ASN A 598 -27.66 -14.18 -12.64
C ASN A 598 -27.25 -12.82 -12.02
N LYS A 599 -26.95 -12.82 -10.73
CA LYS A 599 -26.80 -11.67 -9.84
C LYS A 599 -25.59 -11.92 -8.96
N TYR A 600 -24.57 -11.07 -9.07
CA TYR A 600 -23.39 -11.12 -8.20
C TYR A 600 -23.56 -10.16 -7.04
N ILE A 601 -22.92 -10.47 -5.93
CA ILE A 601 -22.82 -9.59 -4.78
C ILE A 601 -21.37 -9.10 -4.71
N GLY A 602 -21.22 -7.77 -4.66
CA GLY A 602 -19.93 -7.14 -4.45
C GLY A 602 -19.71 -6.86 -2.97
N VAL A 603 -18.52 -7.13 -2.47
CA VAL A 603 -18.09 -6.77 -1.12
C VAL A 603 -16.88 -5.85 -1.26
N LEU A 604 -17.06 -4.60 -0.83
CA LEU A 604 -16.00 -3.60 -0.82
C LEU A 604 -15.36 -3.60 0.57
N TYR A 605 -14.14 -4.11 0.65
CA TYR A 605 -13.30 -4.07 1.85
C TYR A 605 -12.48 -2.79 1.86
N LEU A 606 -12.65 -1.98 2.89
CA LEU A 606 -11.90 -0.76 3.08
C LEU A 606 -11.10 -0.81 4.37
N LYS A 607 -9.79 -0.65 4.26
CA LYS A 607 -8.92 -0.47 5.41
C LYS A 607 -8.62 1.01 5.59
N GLU A 608 -9.13 1.64 6.65
CA GLU A 608 -8.82 3.04 6.92
C GLU A 608 -7.31 3.23 7.17
N GLY A 609 -6.77 4.33 6.63
CA GLY A 609 -5.39 4.75 6.89
C GLY A 609 -5.25 5.53 8.20
N GLU A 610 -4.02 5.90 8.53
CA GLU A 610 -3.76 6.76 9.69
C GLU A 610 -4.34 8.17 9.49
N LEU A 611 -5.10 8.63 10.49
CA LEU A 611 -5.82 9.91 10.43
C LEU A 611 -4.99 11.09 10.94
N ASN A 612 -3.91 10.83 11.66
CA ASN A 612 -2.95 11.82 12.13
C ASN A 612 -1.61 11.47 11.53
N GLU A 613 -0.93 12.46 10.96
CA GLU A 613 0.44 12.29 10.48
C GLU A 613 1.28 13.43 11.02
N LEU A 614 2.52 13.11 11.40
CA LEU A 614 3.54 14.10 11.70
C LEU A 614 4.66 13.96 10.67
N ASN A 615 4.71 14.94 9.78
CA ASN A 615 5.71 15.01 8.71
C ASN A 615 6.82 15.95 9.15
N ILE A 616 8.06 15.47 9.07
CA ILE A 616 9.24 16.32 9.16
C ILE A 616 9.91 16.30 7.80
N SER A 617 10.14 17.47 7.25
CA SER A 617 10.89 17.64 6.01
C SER A 617 11.93 18.73 6.17
N GLY A 618 12.92 18.69 5.31
CA GLY A 618 13.94 19.71 5.29
C GLY A 618 14.93 19.46 4.18
N GLY A 619 15.98 20.25 4.14
CA GLY A 619 16.99 20.13 3.13
C GLY A 619 18.04 21.21 3.22
N ILE A 620 19.10 21.00 2.48
CA ILE A 620 20.16 21.98 2.27
C ILE A 620 20.43 22.10 0.78
N SER A 621 20.52 23.31 0.25
CA SER A 621 20.96 23.53 -1.12
C SER A 621 21.79 24.80 -1.25
N SER A 622 22.53 24.90 -2.36
CA SER A 622 23.27 26.11 -2.73
C SER A 622 22.33 27.30 -2.98
N THR A 623 21.08 27.05 -3.40
CA THR A 623 20.04 28.06 -3.63
C THR A 623 19.32 28.54 -2.37
N GLU A 624 18.75 27.60 -1.62
CA GLU A 624 17.75 27.88 -0.57
C GLU A 624 18.37 27.87 0.84
N GLY A 625 19.67 27.58 0.96
CA GLY A 625 20.34 27.42 2.24
C GLY A 625 19.80 26.20 2.98
N VAL A 626 19.54 26.33 4.28
CA VAL A 626 18.98 25.27 5.14
C VAL A 626 17.48 25.51 5.35
N ARG A 627 16.66 24.50 5.08
CA ARG A 627 15.22 24.54 5.36
C ARG A 627 14.79 23.37 6.24
N SER A 628 13.85 23.64 7.13
CA SER A 628 13.17 22.64 7.95
C SER A 628 11.69 22.98 8.08
N GLU A 629 10.84 21.96 8.05
CA GLU A 629 9.40 22.08 8.18
C GLU A 629 8.85 20.92 8.99
N LEU A 630 8.12 21.27 10.05
CA LEU A 630 7.35 20.35 10.87
C LEU A 630 5.88 20.54 10.53
N GLN A 631 5.22 19.50 10.02
CA GLN A 631 3.82 19.56 9.60
C GLN A 631 3.01 18.47 10.30
N PHE A 632 2.00 18.89 11.06
CA PHE A 632 0.95 18.02 11.57
C PHE A 632 -0.22 17.99 10.59
N VAL A 633 -0.69 16.80 10.25
CA VAL A 633 -1.83 16.59 9.36
C VAL A 633 -2.90 15.81 10.08
N ARG A 634 -4.09 16.39 10.21
CA ARG A 634 -5.32 15.70 10.60
C ARG A 634 -6.18 15.47 9.37
N LYS A 635 -6.23 14.24 8.88
CA LYS A 635 -7.11 13.86 7.77
C LYS A 635 -8.56 13.77 8.24
N ASN A 636 -9.48 14.16 7.36
CA ASN A 636 -10.93 14.02 7.53
C ASN A 636 -11.45 14.53 8.90
N MET A 637 -11.08 15.76 9.27
CA MET A 637 -11.49 16.41 10.52
C MET A 637 -13.02 16.54 10.65
N PHE A 638 -13.72 16.60 9.52
CA PHE A 638 -15.19 16.57 9.42
C PHE A 638 -15.63 15.47 8.45
N SER A 639 -16.81 14.87 8.64
CA SER A 639 -17.37 13.73 7.89
C SER A 639 -17.70 13.99 6.40
N GLY A 640 -16.89 14.79 5.70
CA GLY A 640 -17.10 15.23 4.33
C GLY A 640 -15.81 15.47 3.54
N GLY A 641 -14.69 14.82 3.91
CA GLY A 641 -13.42 14.88 3.17
C GLY A 641 -12.63 16.16 3.37
N VAL A 642 -12.70 16.76 4.57
CA VAL A 642 -11.95 17.97 4.93
C VAL A 642 -10.73 17.59 5.77
N ASP A 643 -9.54 17.81 5.24
CA ASP A 643 -8.27 17.65 5.95
C ASP A 643 -7.84 19.00 6.54
N LEU A 644 -7.36 18.97 7.79
CA LEU A 644 -6.68 20.10 8.41
C LEU A 644 -5.18 19.77 8.45
N ARG A 645 -4.36 20.64 7.89
CA ARG A 645 -2.90 20.62 8.05
C ARG A 645 -2.49 21.84 8.86
N ALA A 646 -1.62 21.67 9.83
CA ALA A 646 -1.00 22.76 10.56
C ALA A 646 0.50 22.50 10.60
N GLY A 647 1.30 23.43 10.12
CA GLY A 647 2.74 23.29 10.04
C GLY A 647 3.48 24.54 10.49
N ALA A 648 4.66 24.32 11.07
CA ALA A 648 5.64 25.36 11.33
C ALA A 648 6.81 25.16 10.36
N LYS A 649 7.22 26.23 9.69
CA LYS A 649 8.32 26.25 8.72
C LYS A 649 9.41 27.21 9.21
N VAL A 650 10.64 26.72 9.24
CA VAL A 650 11.84 27.51 9.56
C VAL A 650 12.83 27.35 8.41
N ALA A 651 13.19 28.45 7.76
CA ALA A 651 14.15 28.47 6.65
C ALA A 651 15.22 29.54 6.89
N TYR A 652 16.48 29.19 6.64
CA TYR A 652 17.66 30.02 6.86
C TYR A 652 18.54 30.04 5.61
N TRP A 653 18.76 31.23 5.05
CA TRP A 653 19.57 31.40 3.84
C TRP A 653 21.00 31.78 4.20
N ILE A 654 21.97 31.02 3.68
CA ILE A 654 23.40 31.33 3.79
C ILE A 654 23.87 31.73 2.39
N PHE A 655 24.19 33.00 2.17
CA PHE A 655 24.84 33.41 0.93
C PHE A 655 26.32 33.04 0.99
N PRO A 656 26.84 32.22 0.07
CA PRO A 656 28.27 31.97 0.03
C PRO A 656 28.98 33.21 -0.53
N VAL A 657 29.75 33.85 0.36
CA VAL A 657 30.91 34.72 0.13
C VAL A 657 30.63 36.10 -0.49
N GLY A 658 30.73 37.14 0.35
CA GLY A 658 31.17 38.48 -0.09
C GLY A 658 30.31 39.70 0.25
N ARG A 659 29.07 39.54 0.76
CA ARG A 659 28.26 40.66 1.29
C ARG A 659 27.34 40.19 2.43
N GLU A 660 27.29 40.98 3.50
CA GLU A 660 26.61 40.73 4.79
C GLU A 660 25.07 40.74 4.73
N TYR A 661 24.44 39.85 3.97
CA TYR A 661 22.97 39.79 3.94
C TYR A 661 22.49 38.35 3.98
N GLY A 662 21.70 37.97 5.00
CA GLY A 662 21.08 36.65 5.12
C GLY A 662 19.58 36.77 5.41
N LEU A 663 18.73 36.20 4.55
CA LEU A 663 17.27 36.18 4.75
C LEU A 663 16.89 34.97 5.61
N THR A 664 16.50 35.20 6.87
CA THR A 664 15.92 34.16 7.72
C THR A 664 14.40 34.30 7.71
N PHE A 665 13.69 33.23 7.36
CA PHE A 665 12.23 33.15 7.38
C PHE A 665 11.77 32.19 8.47
N LEU A 666 10.98 32.69 9.41
CA LEU A 666 10.28 31.85 10.38
C LEU A 666 8.77 32.06 10.19
N GLY A 667 8.04 30.98 9.92
CA GLY A 667 6.63 31.06 9.58
C GLY A 667 5.80 29.90 10.10
N ALA A 668 4.50 30.17 10.27
CA ALA A 668 3.50 29.16 10.58
C ALA A 668 2.46 29.15 9.46
N ARG A 669 2.05 27.96 9.04
CA ARG A 669 1.03 27.74 8.01
C ARG A 669 -0.05 26.86 8.59
N SER A 670 -1.30 27.21 8.35
CA SER A 670 -2.40 26.27 8.49
C SER A 670 -3.07 26.12 7.14
N GLU A 671 -3.52 24.91 6.82
CA GLU A 671 -4.14 24.57 5.57
C GLU A 671 -5.42 23.79 5.84
N VAL A 672 -6.51 24.17 5.20
CA VAL A 672 -7.74 23.43 5.18
C VAL A 672 -7.94 22.94 3.76
N THR A 673 -7.84 21.62 3.56
CA THR A 673 -8.08 20.99 2.26
C THR A 673 -9.46 20.36 2.28
N ARG A 674 -10.30 20.60 1.28
CA ARG A 674 -11.49 19.80 1.02
C ARG A 674 -11.29 19.05 -0.29
N ARG A 675 -11.36 17.73 -0.24
CA ARG A 675 -11.34 16.87 -1.44
C ARG A 675 -12.74 16.34 -1.69
N LYS A 676 -13.17 16.40 -2.95
CA LYS A 676 -14.45 15.86 -3.39
C LYS A 676 -14.25 15.21 -4.75
N LEU A 677 -14.46 13.90 -4.83
CA LEU A 677 -14.58 13.23 -6.12
C LEU A 677 -15.96 13.50 -6.72
N ILE A 678 -15.96 13.84 -8.01
CA ILE A 678 -17.17 13.98 -8.83
C ILE A 678 -16.88 13.25 -10.16
N TYR A 679 -17.62 12.19 -10.49
CA TYR A 679 -17.47 11.45 -11.77
C TYR A 679 -16.01 11.05 -12.12
N ASN A 680 -15.28 10.37 -11.23
CA ASN A 680 -13.88 9.96 -11.40
C ASN A 680 -12.86 11.12 -11.54
N THR A 681 -13.27 12.34 -11.19
CA THR A 681 -12.39 13.52 -11.20
C THR A 681 -12.19 14.05 -9.79
N ASP A 682 -10.93 14.24 -9.42
CA ASP A 682 -10.55 14.78 -8.11
C ASP A 682 -10.66 16.30 -8.14
N PHE A 683 -11.70 16.84 -7.50
CA PHE A 683 -11.76 18.26 -7.18
C PHE A 683 -11.21 18.50 -5.79
N SER A 684 -10.18 19.35 -5.68
CA SER A 684 -9.72 19.79 -4.37
C SER A 684 -9.73 21.30 -4.25
N PHE A 685 -10.10 21.75 -3.06
CA PHE A 685 -10.12 23.12 -2.64
C PHE A 685 -9.23 23.26 -1.40
N LEU A 686 -8.14 24.03 -1.51
CA LEU A 686 -7.19 24.23 -0.42
C LEU A 686 -7.19 25.70 -0.01
N ILE A 687 -7.55 26.01 1.23
CA ILE A 687 -7.27 27.32 1.83
C ILE A 687 -6.01 27.19 2.68
N SER A 688 -5.02 28.04 2.48
CA SER A 688 -3.77 28.01 3.24
C SER A 688 -3.39 29.40 3.75
N PRO A 689 -3.94 29.86 4.89
CA PRO A 689 -3.40 31.02 5.58
C PRO A 689 -1.98 30.70 6.09
N TYR A 690 -1.04 31.58 5.80
CA TYR A 690 0.31 31.49 6.33
C TYR A 690 0.81 32.87 6.78
N TYR A 691 1.61 32.82 7.84
CA TYR A 691 2.31 33.95 8.41
C TYR A 691 3.80 33.68 8.32
N ILE A 692 4.56 34.62 7.76
CA ILE A 692 6.02 34.53 7.68
C ILE A 692 6.59 35.79 8.32
N SER A 693 7.60 35.65 9.15
CA SER A 693 8.45 36.76 9.63
C SER A 693 9.85 36.63 9.04
N THR A 694 10.37 37.74 8.53
CA THR A 694 11.72 37.83 7.97
C THR A 694 12.59 38.66 8.92
N PHE A 695 13.77 38.17 9.30
CA PHE A 695 14.63 38.85 10.30
C PHE A 695 15.58 39.93 9.76
N LEU A 696 15.63 40.17 8.45
CA LEU A 696 16.35 41.31 7.91
C LEU A 696 15.60 42.62 8.22
N TYR A 697 16.34 43.70 8.49
CA TYR A 697 15.90 45.05 8.90
C TYR A 697 14.86 45.76 7.98
N THR A 698 14.22 45.05 7.06
CA THR A 698 13.68 45.59 5.82
C THR A 698 12.19 45.26 5.58
N VAL A 699 11.63 44.18 6.17
CA VAL A 699 10.23 43.75 5.87
C VAL A 699 9.50 43.25 7.13
N GLN A 700 8.32 43.80 7.45
CA GLN A 700 7.48 43.34 8.58
C GLN A 700 6.31 42.44 8.12
N LYS A 701 6.12 41.34 8.87
CA LYS A 701 4.91 40.49 9.05
C LYS A 701 3.89 40.41 7.87
N PRO A 702 4.21 39.79 6.72
CA PRO A 702 3.20 39.46 5.72
C PRO A 702 2.11 38.52 6.27
N LEU A 703 0.85 38.91 6.08
CA LEU A 703 -0.29 38.01 6.23
C LEU A 703 -0.71 37.55 4.84
N SER A 704 -0.67 36.24 4.61
CA SER A 704 -1.02 35.67 3.31
C SER A 704 -2.06 34.57 3.45
N THR A 705 -2.88 34.40 2.43
CA THR A 705 -3.77 33.26 2.27
C THR A 705 -3.75 32.81 0.82
N SER A 706 -3.91 31.53 0.56
CA SER A 706 -4.09 31.03 -0.80
C SER A 706 -5.26 30.09 -0.88
N VAL A 707 -5.95 30.15 -2.01
CA VAL A 707 -7.06 29.28 -2.39
C VAL A 707 -6.64 28.51 -3.62
N ILE A 708 -6.51 27.19 -3.54
CA ILE A 708 -6.13 26.36 -4.69
C ILE A 708 -7.33 25.55 -5.13
N PHE A 709 -7.68 25.68 -6.42
CA PHE A 709 -8.60 24.78 -7.09
C PHE A 709 -7.79 23.75 -7.87
N SER A 710 -8.07 22.47 -7.70
CA SER A 710 -7.46 21.44 -8.53
C SER A 710 -8.51 20.55 -9.18
N TYR A 711 -8.18 20.08 -10.37
CA TYR A 711 -8.87 19.06 -11.14
C TYR A 711 -7.85 17.98 -11.51
N SER A 712 -8.16 16.71 -11.30
CA SER A 712 -7.29 15.61 -11.73
C SER A 712 -8.12 14.50 -12.35
N GLU A 713 -7.66 13.98 -13.49
CA GLU A 713 -8.28 12.85 -14.20
C GLU A 713 -7.18 12.00 -14.86
N GLY A 714 -7.06 10.74 -14.41
CA GLY A 714 -6.01 9.83 -14.87
C GLY A 714 -4.60 10.42 -14.74
N ASN A 715 -3.92 10.58 -15.88
CA ASN A 715 -2.56 11.09 -15.99
C ASN A 715 -2.46 12.61 -16.11
N ILE A 716 -3.59 13.32 -16.11
CA ILE A 716 -3.68 14.77 -16.27
C ILE A 716 -4.08 15.40 -14.93
N LYS A 717 -3.37 16.44 -14.53
CA LYS A 717 -3.66 17.25 -13.35
C LYS A 717 -3.59 18.72 -13.71
N ILE A 718 -4.66 19.44 -13.40
CA ILE A 718 -4.78 20.89 -13.59
C ILE A 718 -4.99 21.49 -12.21
N TYR A 719 -4.28 22.55 -11.86
CA TYR A 719 -4.56 23.27 -10.62
C TYR A 719 -4.24 24.75 -10.75
N SER A 720 -5.03 25.57 -10.06
CA SER A 720 -4.91 27.01 -10.07
C SER A 720 -4.91 27.56 -8.64
N PRO A 721 -3.71 27.85 -8.10
CA PRO A 721 -3.55 28.59 -6.85
C PRO A 721 -3.86 30.08 -7.07
N PHE A 722 -4.75 30.62 -6.24
CA PHE A 722 -5.00 32.05 -6.08
C PHE A 722 -4.44 32.47 -4.73
N SER A 723 -3.30 33.15 -4.72
CA SER A 723 -2.71 33.65 -3.47
C SER A 723 -2.93 35.14 -3.29
N PHE A 724 -3.25 35.54 -2.06
CA PHE A 724 -3.48 36.90 -1.62
C PHE A 724 -2.52 37.17 -0.47
N GLU A 725 -1.80 38.28 -0.54
CA GLU A 725 -0.83 38.67 0.47
C GLU A 725 -0.93 40.16 0.75
N LEU A 726 -0.99 40.51 2.04
CA LEU A 726 -0.92 41.89 2.52
C LEU A 726 0.35 42.08 3.33
N ARG A 727 1.13 43.11 3.00
CA ARG A 727 2.42 43.40 3.65
C ARG A 727 2.69 44.90 3.76
N SER A 728 3.55 45.27 4.71
CA SER A 728 4.04 46.63 4.90
C SER A 728 5.56 46.68 4.61
N LEU A 729 5.99 47.68 3.83
CA LEU A 729 7.40 47.89 3.49
C LEU A 729 7.99 49.02 4.35
N LYS A 730 9.22 48.85 4.86
CA LYS A 730 9.91 49.86 5.69
C LYS A 730 11.20 50.40 5.10
N SER A 731 11.95 49.61 4.31
CA SER A 731 13.14 50.11 3.61
C SER A 731 13.46 49.29 2.36
N TRP A 732 14.24 49.85 1.44
CA TRP A 732 15.05 49.05 0.53
C TRP A 732 16.43 49.64 0.32
N VAL A 733 17.37 48.75 0.02
CA VAL A 733 18.82 48.98 -0.08
C VAL A 733 19.16 50.24 -0.89
N PHE A 734 20.17 50.99 -0.41
CA PHE A 734 20.74 52.28 -0.87
C PHE A 734 19.97 53.53 -0.44
N ASP A 735 20.28 54.13 0.73
CA ASP A 735 19.99 55.50 1.22
C ASP A 735 18.63 56.18 0.89
N LEU A 736 17.71 55.50 0.23
CA LEU A 736 16.42 55.92 -0.24
C LEU A 736 15.41 55.24 0.67
N LYS A 737 14.93 56.00 1.66
CA LYS A 737 13.89 55.55 2.55
C LYS A 737 12.56 55.49 1.77
N PRO A 738 11.84 54.36 1.69
CA PRO A 738 10.52 54.27 1.05
C PRO A 738 9.46 55.14 1.74
N GLU A 739 9.77 55.69 2.92
CA GLU A 739 9.05 56.80 3.55
C GLU A 739 8.96 58.03 2.63
N THR A 740 9.94 58.26 1.73
CA THR A 740 9.89 59.33 0.72
C THR A 740 9.01 58.99 -0.48
N LEU A 741 8.64 57.71 -0.68
CA LEU A 741 7.79 57.21 -1.76
C LEU A 741 6.36 56.86 -1.29
N ASN A 742 6.06 57.02 0.01
CA ASN A 742 4.74 56.77 0.61
C ASN A 742 4.22 55.31 0.48
N LEU A 743 5.12 54.34 0.29
CA LEU A 743 4.81 52.92 0.00
C LEU A 743 4.55 52.08 1.28
N ASN A 744 3.67 52.53 2.16
CA ASN A 744 3.51 51.93 3.50
C ASN A 744 2.84 50.54 3.50
N ASN A 745 1.92 50.28 2.56
CA ASN A 745 1.19 49.02 2.44
C ASN A 745 1.15 48.56 0.98
N ILE A 746 1.48 47.30 0.73
CA ILE A 746 1.39 46.65 -0.58
C ILE A 746 0.41 45.49 -0.50
N PHE A 747 -0.55 45.49 -1.43
CA PHE A 747 -1.41 44.36 -1.72
C PHE A 747 -0.81 43.56 -2.87
N LEU A 748 -0.64 42.26 -2.67
CA LEU A 748 -0.18 41.32 -3.68
C LEU A 748 -1.27 40.30 -3.97
N LEU A 749 -1.60 40.14 -5.24
CA LEU A 749 -2.46 39.09 -5.76
C LEU A 749 -1.63 38.23 -6.73
N SER A 750 -1.51 36.94 -6.47
CA SER A 750 -0.61 36.05 -7.20
C SER A 750 -1.37 34.81 -7.70
N PRO A 751 -2.24 34.92 -8.73
CA PRO A 751 -2.88 33.77 -9.34
C PRO A 751 -1.88 32.99 -10.20
N SER A 752 -2.06 31.68 -10.25
CA SER A 752 -1.28 30.81 -11.12
C SER A 752 -2.16 29.72 -11.70
N PHE A 753 -1.80 29.22 -12.86
CA PHE A 753 -2.43 28.14 -13.57
C PHE A 753 -1.37 27.11 -13.93
N HIS A 754 -1.56 25.87 -13.51
CA HIS A 754 -0.65 24.77 -13.77
C HIS A 754 -1.41 23.64 -14.48
N PHE A 755 -0.81 23.14 -15.55
CA PHE A 755 -1.21 21.96 -16.28
C PHE A 755 -0.07 20.94 -16.22
N VAL A 756 -0.36 19.73 -15.75
CA VAL A 756 0.62 18.66 -15.59
C VAL A 756 0.09 17.41 -16.27
N LYS A 757 0.92 16.79 -17.12
CA LYS A 757 0.66 15.51 -17.77
C LYS A 757 1.77 14.53 -17.41
N SER A 758 1.43 13.47 -16.67
CA SER A 758 2.37 12.45 -16.21
C SER A 758 2.14 11.14 -16.98
N PHE A 759 3.09 10.73 -17.82
CA PHE A 759 3.00 9.45 -18.54
C PHE A 759 3.54 8.27 -17.71
N SER A 760 4.55 8.53 -16.87
CA SER A 760 5.10 7.61 -15.86
C SER A 760 5.84 8.42 -14.80
N PRO A 761 6.27 7.84 -13.65
CA PRO A 761 7.09 8.56 -12.67
C PRO A 761 8.34 9.22 -13.25
N ASN A 762 8.90 8.61 -14.31
CA ASN A 762 10.10 9.11 -14.98
C ASN A 762 9.80 9.83 -16.31
N HIS A 763 8.54 10.00 -16.69
CA HIS A 763 8.14 10.69 -17.92
C HIS A 763 6.99 11.66 -17.64
N ARG A 764 7.30 12.96 -17.57
CA ARG A 764 6.35 14.02 -17.21
C ARG A 764 6.53 15.27 -18.06
N THR A 765 5.42 15.97 -18.28
CA THR A 765 5.38 17.31 -18.87
C THR A 765 4.59 18.23 -17.95
N LEU A 766 5.12 19.41 -17.66
CA LEU A 766 4.45 20.46 -16.89
C LEU A 766 4.46 21.75 -17.70
N PHE A 767 3.32 22.41 -17.74
CA PHE A 767 3.15 23.75 -18.26
C PHE A 767 2.52 24.60 -17.18
N SER A 768 3.06 25.78 -16.92
CA SER A 768 2.60 26.66 -15.85
C SER A 768 2.63 28.10 -16.32
N ILE A 769 1.56 28.84 -16.03
CA ILE A 769 1.49 30.28 -16.19
C ILE A 769 1.25 30.86 -14.81
N LYS A 770 2.14 31.74 -14.37
CA LYS A 770 2.02 32.46 -13.10
C LYS A 770 1.85 33.94 -13.38
N THR A 771 0.93 34.58 -12.68
CA THR A 771 0.81 36.03 -12.69
C THR A 771 0.96 36.57 -11.26
N ASP A 772 1.63 37.72 -11.10
CA ASP A 772 1.71 38.45 -9.83
C ASP A 772 1.30 39.90 -10.09
N THR A 773 0.18 40.32 -9.51
CA THR A 773 -0.32 41.69 -9.52
C THR A 773 0.04 42.36 -8.19
N ILE A 774 0.87 43.40 -8.26
CA ILE A 774 1.39 44.14 -7.10
C ILE A 774 0.77 45.54 -7.13
N LYS A 775 -0.01 45.88 -6.10
CA LYS A 775 -0.65 47.20 -5.96
C LYS A 775 -0.24 47.85 -4.64
N PRO A 776 0.67 48.84 -4.67
CA PRO A 776 0.88 49.73 -3.54
C PRO A 776 -0.35 50.62 -3.31
N VAL A 777 -0.61 51.03 -2.07
CA VAL A 777 -1.75 51.91 -1.74
C VAL A 777 -1.62 53.31 -2.36
N SER A 778 -0.40 53.78 -2.62
CA SER A 778 -0.07 55.14 -3.08
C SER A 778 0.38 55.24 -4.55
N GLU A 779 0.58 54.12 -5.25
CA GLU A 779 1.22 54.09 -6.58
C GLU A 779 0.51 53.18 -7.58
N SER A 780 0.95 53.23 -8.84
CA SER A 780 0.39 52.45 -9.96
C SER A 780 0.69 50.94 -9.86
N LEU A 781 -0.18 50.16 -10.51
CA LEU A 781 -0.13 48.71 -10.57
C LEU A 781 1.15 48.21 -11.26
N SER A 782 1.79 47.19 -10.68
CA SER A 782 2.82 46.39 -11.34
C SER A 782 2.33 44.98 -11.58
N GLU A 783 2.69 44.38 -12.72
CA GLU A 783 2.22 43.08 -13.15
C GLU A 783 3.38 42.22 -13.64
N ARG A 784 3.53 41.02 -13.06
CA ARG A 784 4.44 39.99 -13.53
C ARG A 784 3.66 38.86 -14.16
N ILE A 785 4.15 38.35 -15.28
CA ILE A 785 3.64 37.14 -15.93
C ILE A 785 4.86 36.25 -16.21
N GLU A 786 4.77 34.96 -15.90
CA GLU A 786 5.82 33.98 -16.15
C GLU A 786 5.22 32.66 -16.67
N GLY A 787 5.66 32.24 -17.85
CA GLY A 787 5.41 30.92 -18.40
C GLY A 787 6.56 29.98 -18.07
N ILE A 788 6.26 28.78 -17.61
CA ILE A 788 7.23 27.72 -17.27
C ILE A 788 6.81 26.44 -17.99
N PHE A 789 7.77 25.81 -18.63
CA PHE A 789 7.63 24.50 -19.26
C PHE A 789 8.69 23.56 -18.71
N GLU A 790 8.29 22.38 -18.26
CA GLU A 790 9.20 21.32 -17.85
C GLU A 790 8.86 20.04 -18.59
N TYR A 791 9.88 19.33 -19.04
CA TYR A 791 9.77 18.02 -19.64
C TYR A 791 10.90 17.12 -19.13
N TYR A 792 10.53 15.92 -18.68
CA TYR A 792 11.48 14.90 -18.27
C TYR A 792 11.06 13.57 -18.88
N ASN A 793 12.02 12.81 -19.42
CA ASN A 793 11.84 11.45 -19.88
C ASN A 793 13.10 10.65 -19.58
N ILE A 794 13.12 9.98 -18.43
CA ILE A 794 14.29 9.28 -17.90
C ILE A 794 14.08 7.77 -17.96
N LYS A 795 14.74 7.11 -18.91
CA LYS A 795 14.72 5.66 -19.08
C LYS A 795 15.90 5.01 -18.35
N LYS A 796 15.92 3.68 -18.30
CA LYS A 796 17.00 2.91 -17.64
C LYS A 796 18.40 3.21 -18.19
N PHE A 797 18.50 3.47 -19.50
CA PHE A 797 19.78 3.64 -20.19
C PHE A 797 20.13 5.09 -20.54
N TRP A 798 19.13 5.96 -20.70
CA TRP A 798 19.35 7.38 -21.00
C TRP A 798 18.10 8.17 -20.64
N GLY A 799 18.24 9.48 -20.47
CA GLY A 799 17.09 10.36 -20.28
C GLY A 799 17.37 11.78 -20.69
N ILE A 800 16.30 12.55 -20.89
CA ILE A 800 16.37 13.98 -21.21
C ILE A 800 15.51 14.75 -20.21
N GLY A 801 16.07 15.82 -19.67
CA GLY A 801 15.36 16.87 -18.94
C GLY A 801 15.45 18.19 -19.71
N LEU A 802 14.35 18.94 -19.75
CA LEU A 802 14.26 20.26 -20.34
C LEU A 802 13.40 21.13 -19.42
N ILE A 803 13.94 22.26 -18.98
CA ILE A 803 13.20 23.30 -18.28
C ILE A 803 13.33 24.57 -19.11
N SER A 804 12.22 25.25 -19.36
CA SER A 804 12.21 26.55 -20.02
C SER A 804 11.32 27.50 -19.24
N SER A 805 11.75 28.74 -19.05
CA SER A 805 10.93 29.78 -18.41
C SER A 805 11.10 31.11 -19.15
N ALA A 806 9.99 31.79 -19.38
CA ALA A 806 9.96 33.12 -19.98
C ALA A 806 9.04 34.01 -19.15
N GLY A 807 9.48 35.22 -18.83
CA GLY A 807 8.75 36.13 -17.96
C GLY A 807 8.81 37.57 -18.42
N LEU A 808 7.75 38.32 -18.10
CA LEU A 808 7.61 39.75 -18.32
C LEU A 808 7.11 40.39 -17.02
N LEU A 809 7.75 41.47 -16.61
CA LEU A 809 7.42 42.26 -15.44
C LEU A 809 7.25 43.71 -15.88
N LEU A 810 6.01 44.19 -15.77
CA LEU A 810 5.58 45.56 -16.04
C LEU A 810 5.49 46.32 -14.71
N TYR A 811 6.06 47.51 -14.66
CA TYR A 811 5.95 48.41 -13.51
C TYR A 811 6.10 49.85 -13.96
N SER A 812 5.63 50.78 -13.13
CA SER A 812 5.90 52.21 -13.28
C SER A 812 7.31 52.59 -12.83
N SER A 813 7.75 51.99 -11.73
CA SER A 813 9.04 52.21 -11.10
C SER A 813 9.51 50.89 -10.53
N ILE A 814 10.72 50.47 -10.89
CA ILE A 814 11.28 49.21 -10.44
C ILE A 814 11.47 49.15 -8.91
N PHE A 815 11.50 50.32 -8.27
CA PHE A 815 11.66 50.47 -6.82
C PHE A 815 10.37 50.16 -6.05
N THR A 816 9.22 50.05 -6.72
CA THR A 816 7.93 49.72 -6.09
C THR A 816 7.65 48.22 -6.08
N VAL A 817 8.45 47.44 -6.83
CA VAL A 817 8.28 45.99 -6.99
C VAL A 817 9.22 45.25 -6.06
N PRO A 818 8.73 44.48 -5.07
CA PRO A 818 9.53 43.62 -4.19
C PRO A 818 10.57 42.73 -4.92
N ILE A 819 11.72 42.44 -4.31
CA ILE A 819 12.98 42.05 -4.98
C ILE A 819 12.88 40.55 -5.18
N GLU A 820 12.36 39.85 -4.18
CA GLU A 820 11.86 38.50 -4.29
C GLU A 820 10.77 38.31 -5.37
N LYS A 821 10.13 39.39 -5.86
CA LYS A 821 9.16 39.35 -6.96
C LYS A 821 9.74 39.77 -8.31
N ARG A 822 10.99 40.22 -8.36
CA ARG A 822 11.72 40.51 -9.59
C ARG A 822 12.36 39.25 -10.19
N PHE A 823 12.89 39.37 -11.39
CA PHE A 823 13.57 38.26 -12.05
C PHE A 823 15.06 38.24 -11.74
N PHE A 824 15.54 37.07 -11.34
CA PHE A 824 16.95 36.80 -11.10
C PHE A 824 17.30 35.43 -11.66
N LEU A 825 18.53 35.29 -12.16
CA LEU A 825 19.08 34.05 -12.67
C LEU A 825 20.48 33.79 -12.08
N GLY A 826 20.98 32.59 -12.33
CA GLY A 826 22.23 32.04 -11.81
C GLY A 826 21.97 30.90 -10.83
N GLY A 827 22.95 30.02 -10.62
CA GLY A 827 22.83 28.91 -9.68
C GLY A 827 22.09 27.68 -10.21
N ILE A 828 21.55 26.86 -9.30
CA ILE A 828 20.87 25.59 -9.66
C ILE A 828 19.51 25.79 -10.36
N ALA A 829 18.90 26.98 -10.21
CA ALA A 829 17.63 27.38 -10.83
C ALA A 829 17.84 28.33 -12.03
N GLY A 830 19.09 28.51 -12.43
CA GLY A 830 19.54 29.41 -13.48
C GLY A 830 20.60 28.75 -14.37
N PRO A 831 21.32 29.53 -15.20
CA PRO A 831 22.54 29.02 -15.82
C PRO A 831 23.54 28.58 -14.74
N ARG A 832 23.79 27.27 -14.65
CA ARG A 832 24.74 26.69 -13.69
C ARG A 832 26.18 27.09 -14.05
N GLY A 833 27.03 27.28 -13.05
CA GLY A 833 28.36 27.89 -13.21
C GLY A 833 28.40 29.40 -12.98
N TYR A 834 27.25 29.99 -12.63
CA TYR A 834 27.11 31.35 -12.12
C TYR A 834 26.65 31.32 -10.66
N GLN A 835 27.02 32.33 -9.88
CA GLN A 835 26.55 32.46 -8.50
C GLN A 835 25.03 32.70 -8.49
N GLU A 836 24.36 32.22 -7.44
CA GLU A 836 22.93 32.43 -7.21
C GLU A 836 22.57 33.92 -7.33
N ILE A 837 21.46 34.23 -8.02
CA ILE A 837 20.91 35.60 -8.13
C ILE A 837 21.92 36.59 -8.77
N SER A 838 22.96 36.11 -9.46
CA SER A 838 24.04 36.98 -9.96
C SER A 838 23.84 37.49 -11.39
N ILE A 839 22.85 36.98 -12.12
CA ILE A 839 22.45 37.40 -13.46
C ILE A 839 21.18 38.25 -13.34
N TYR A 840 21.36 39.56 -13.47
CA TYR A 840 20.31 40.58 -13.49
C TYR A 840 20.85 41.90 -14.07
N PRO A 841 19.97 42.85 -14.44
CA PRO A 841 20.35 44.18 -14.94
C PRO A 841 21.00 45.07 -13.88
N LYS A 842 22.31 44.90 -13.63
CA LYS A 842 23.06 45.63 -12.58
C LYS A 842 23.08 47.16 -12.76
N TYR A 843 23.08 47.64 -14.00
CA TYR A 843 23.17 49.07 -14.33
C TYR A 843 22.03 49.92 -13.73
N ILE A 844 20.86 49.33 -13.49
CA ILE A 844 19.66 50.04 -12.99
C ILE A 844 19.82 50.50 -11.53
N TYR A 845 20.76 49.92 -10.79
CA TYR A 845 21.06 50.29 -9.42
C TYR A 845 22.18 51.34 -9.32
N THR A 846 22.50 52.00 -10.43
CA THR A 846 23.43 53.14 -10.49
C THR A 846 22.66 54.44 -10.69
N ILE A 847 23.25 55.57 -10.32
CA ILE A 847 22.63 56.90 -10.45
C ILE A 847 22.25 57.18 -11.93
N GLU A 848 23.04 56.69 -12.87
CA GLU A 848 22.83 56.81 -14.32
C GLU A 848 21.72 55.87 -14.86
N GLY A 849 21.31 54.86 -14.09
CA GLY A 849 20.29 53.88 -14.45
C GLY A 849 18.86 54.24 -14.02
N ILE A 850 18.68 55.38 -13.33
CA ILE A 850 17.39 55.81 -12.78
C ILE A 850 16.37 56.11 -13.90
N GLU A 851 16.78 56.59 -15.07
CA GLU A 851 15.87 56.79 -16.20
C GLU A 851 15.37 55.46 -16.82
N ASP A 852 16.19 54.42 -16.79
CA ASP A 852 15.84 53.06 -17.26
C ASP A 852 14.92 52.30 -16.26
N SER A 853 14.71 52.85 -15.05
CA SER A 853 13.86 52.26 -14.00
C SER A 853 12.36 52.23 -14.32
N ARG A 854 11.95 52.79 -15.46
CA ARG A 854 10.56 52.80 -15.98
C ARG A 854 10.32 51.79 -17.12
N LYS A 855 11.35 51.02 -17.53
CA LYS A 855 11.24 49.99 -18.58
C LYS A 855 10.78 48.66 -18.01
N SER A 856 10.14 47.80 -18.80
CA SER A 856 9.75 46.45 -18.36
C SER A 856 10.92 45.48 -18.28
N GLU A 857 10.97 44.68 -17.21
CA GLU A 857 11.96 43.63 -16.99
C GLU A 857 11.47 42.31 -17.62
N LYS A 858 12.36 41.62 -18.33
CA LYS A 858 12.06 40.37 -19.06
C LYS A 858 13.05 39.30 -18.61
N LYS A 859 12.59 38.05 -18.59
CA LYS A 859 13.40 36.88 -18.25
C LYS A 859 13.25 35.84 -19.34
N PHE A 860 14.34 35.18 -19.68
CA PHE A 860 14.32 33.96 -20.47
C PHE A 860 15.38 32.99 -19.97
N ILE A 861 15.02 31.71 -19.86
CA ILE A 861 15.95 30.64 -19.51
C ILE A 861 15.53 29.33 -20.17
N ILE A 862 16.54 28.58 -20.62
CA ILE A 862 16.47 27.18 -21.01
C ILE A 862 17.54 26.42 -20.23
N MET A 863 17.16 25.29 -19.64
CA MET A 863 18.06 24.35 -18.97
C MET A 863 17.83 22.97 -19.57
N THR A 864 18.90 22.32 -20.01
CA THR A 864 18.85 20.98 -20.61
C THR A 864 19.71 20.02 -19.83
N GLU A 865 19.24 18.79 -19.68
CA GLU A 865 19.91 17.74 -18.93
C GLU A 865 19.87 16.44 -19.74
N LEU A 866 21.03 15.80 -19.89
CA LEU A 866 21.19 14.49 -20.51
C LEU A 866 21.60 13.48 -19.44
N TYR A 867 20.65 12.64 -19.04
CA TYR A 867 20.83 11.60 -18.03
C TYR A 867 21.45 10.35 -18.64
N LEU A 868 22.43 9.78 -17.93
CA LEU A 868 23.13 8.54 -18.30
C LEU A 868 22.57 7.34 -17.49
N PRO A 869 22.99 6.09 -17.79
CA PRO A 869 22.58 4.93 -17.00
C PRO A 869 22.90 5.09 -15.52
N GLN A 870 22.00 4.61 -14.66
CA GLN A 870 22.19 4.63 -13.21
C GLN A 870 23.24 3.60 -12.79
N ILE A 871 24.14 4.01 -11.89
CA ILE A 871 25.23 3.23 -11.32
C ILE A 871 24.99 3.21 -9.80
N LEU A 872 24.70 2.03 -9.25
CA LEU A 872 24.28 1.89 -7.86
C LEU A 872 23.09 2.84 -7.55
N ILE A 873 23.25 3.72 -6.56
CA ILE A 873 22.25 4.72 -6.17
C ILE A 873 22.36 6.04 -6.96
N ALA A 874 23.41 6.21 -7.77
CA ALA A 874 23.76 7.48 -8.42
C ALA A 874 23.53 7.43 -9.93
N ARG A 875 23.04 8.53 -10.50
CA ARG A 875 22.81 8.73 -11.92
C ARG A 875 23.60 9.94 -12.38
N PRO A 876 24.67 9.75 -13.16
CA PRO A 876 25.37 10.86 -13.76
C PRO A 876 24.53 11.51 -14.86
N TYR A 877 24.73 12.79 -15.08
CA TYR A 877 24.15 13.54 -16.18
C TYR A 877 25.08 14.67 -16.62
N PHE A 878 24.87 15.16 -17.84
CA PHE A 878 25.46 16.41 -18.32
C PHE A 878 24.36 17.44 -18.46
N PHE A 879 24.69 18.71 -18.25
CA PHE A 879 23.76 19.79 -18.47
C PHE A 879 24.32 20.88 -19.35
N PHE A 880 23.41 21.59 -20.02
CA PHE A 880 23.69 22.82 -20.73
C PHE A 880 22.53 23.79 -20.51
N ASP A 881 22.85 24.96 -19.98
CA ASP A 881 21.88 25.97 -19.60
C ASP A 881 22.20 27.28 -20.30
N MET A 882 21.17 28.06 -20.62
CA MET A 882 21.32 29.42 -21.11
C MET A 882 20.18 30.30 -20.61
N GLY A 883 20.47 31.56 -20.30
CA GLY A 883 19.42 32.50 -19.92
C GLY A 883 19.93 33.89 -19.65
N ASP A 884 18.99 34.83 -19.58
CA ASP A 884 19.25 36.22 -19.24
C ASP A 884 18.02 36.89 -18.59
N VAL A 885 18.28 37.96 -17.86
CA VAL A 885 17.28 38.93 -17.39
C VAL A 885 17.65 40.28 -17.95
N PHE A 886 16.75 40.87 -18.74
CA PHE A 886 17.03 42.04 -19.56
C PHE A 886 15.82 42.97 -19.66
N HIS A 887 16.05 44.24 -20.05
CA HIS A 887 14.98 45.21 -20.26
C HIS A 887 14.70 45.45 -21.74
N ASP A 888 15.76 45.40 -22.55
CA ASP A 888 15.74 45.69 -23.97
C ASP A 888 16.23 44.45 -24.74
N PHE A 889 15.48 44.03 -25.76
CA PHE A 889 15.83 42.90 -26.60
C PHE A 889 17.15 43.13 -27.36
N SER A 890 17.52 44.38 -27.63
CA SER A 890 18.80 44.71 -28.28
C SER A 890 20.02 44.50 -27.37
N LYS A 891 19.83 44.43 -26.04
CA LYS A 891 20.90 44.33 -25.04
C LYS A 891 20.98 42.94 -24.38
N VAL A 892 20.32 41.93 -24.92
CA VAL A 892 20.30 40.56 -24.37
C VAL A 892 21.71 39.96 -24.35
N LYS A 893 22.12 39.42 -23.20
CA LYS A 893 23.37 38.69 -22.99
C LYS A 893 23.05 37.28 -22.50
N LEU A 894 23.03 36.30 -23.41
CA LEU A 894 22.76 34.91 -23.06
C LEU A 894 23.93 34.31 -22.27
N TYR A 895 23.79 34.25 -20.94
CA TYR A 895 24.74 33.58 -20.06
C TYR A 895 24.56 32.08 -20.19
N LYS A 896 25.64 31.36 -20.51
CA LYS A 896 25.64 29.91 -20.75
C LYS A 896 26.44 29.17 -19.69
N GLY A 897 25.85 28.10 -19.20
CA GLY A 897 26.41 27.17 -18.24
C GLY A 897 26.52 25.77 -18.81
N ILE A 898 27.63 25.07 -18.57
CA ILE A 898 27.80 23.66 -18.98
C ILE A 898 28.55 22.88 -17.91
N GLY A 899 28.21 21.61 -17.72
CA GLY A 899 28.97 20.78 -16.80
C GLY A 899 28.40 19.39 -16.55
N PRO A 900 29.15 18.55 -15.83
CA PRO A 900 28.66 17.29 -15.31
C PRO A 900 27.89 17.48 -13.99
N GLY A 901 26.96 16.56 -13.72
CA GLY A 901 26.26 16.44 -12.45
C GLY A 901 25.99 14.99 -12.06
N ILE A 902 25.68 14.78 -10.79
CA ILE A 902 25.29 13.50 -10.21
C ILE A 902 23.99 13.67 -9.46
N LEU A 903 23.02 12.79 -9.74
CA LEU A 903 21.75 12.67 -9.05
C LEU A 903 21.74 11.34 -8.28
N ALA A 904 21.58 11.34 -6.97
CA ALA A 904 21.49 10.10 -6.19
C ALA A 904 20.27 10.09 -5.28
N GLU A 905 19.60 8.95 -5.16
CA GLU A 905 18.56 8.77 -4.14
C GLU A 905 19.21 8.26 -2.86
N THR A 906 19.08 9.01 -1.77
CA THR A 906 19.68 8.68 -0.47
C THR A 906 18.59 8.40 0.57
N LEU A 907 18.98 7.90 1.73
CA LEU A 907 18.09 7.78 2.90
C LEU A 907 17.50 9.13 3.33
N PHE A 908 18.16 10.23 2.95
CA PHE A 908 17.75 11.61 3.21
C PHE A 908 17.15 12.26 1.97
N GLY A 909 16.63 11.47 1.03
CA GLY A 909 16.01 11.90 -0.23
C GLY A 909 17.00 12.24 -1.33
N THR A 910 16.55 12.99 -2.33
CA THR A 910 17.31 13.22 -3.56
C THR A 910 18.50 14.15 -3.31
N PHE A 911 19.69 13.66 -3.62
CA PHE A 911 20.96 14.37 -3.62
C PHE A 911 21.34 14.77 -5.04
N ARG A 912 21.71 16.04 -5.24
CA ARG A 912 22.24 16.59 -6.48
C ARG A 912 23.56 17.28 -6.21
N LEU A 913 24.54 17.04 -7.06
CA LEU A 913 25.82 17.73 -7.09
C LEU A 913 26.17 18.05 -8.53
N GLU A 914 26.44 19.31 -8.82
CA GLU A 914 26.78 19.79 -10.16
C GLU A 914 28.06 20.63 -10.15
N LEU A 915 28.94 20.37 -11.11
CA LEU A 915 30.10 21.22 -11.36
C LEU A 915 29.82 22.05 -12.62
N GLY A 916 29.41 23.30 -12.46
CA GLY A 916 29.09 24.18 -13.58
C GLY A 916 30.25 25.07 -13.99
N TYR A 917 30.50 25.14 -15.28
CA TYR A 917 31.39 26.10 -15.92
C TYR A 917 30.58 27.21 -16.59
N GLY A 918 30.68 28.44 -16.08
CA GLY A 918 30.04 29.61 -16.67
C GLY A 918 30.89 30.17 -17.81
N ILE A 919 30.42 30.05 -19.05
CA ILE A 919 31.23 30.33 -20.26
C ILE A 919 31.68 31.79 -20.32
N GLU A 920 30.80 32.74 -20.06
CA GLU A 920 31.08 34.17 -20.13
C GLU A 920 31.98 34.63 -18.98
N ARG A 921 31.88 34.01 -17.79
CA ARG A 921 32.72 34.35 -16.63
C ARG A 921 34.03 33.58 -16.57
N ARG A 922 34.14 32.47 -17.30
CA ARG A 922 35.29 31.53 -17.26
C ARG A 922 35.57 31.01 -15.85
N THR A 923 34.51 30.71 -15.10
CA THR A 923 34.60 30.25 -13.71
C THR A 923 33.89 28.92 -13.51
N PHE A 924 34.49 28.05 -12.68
CA PHE A 924 33.84 26.85 -12.17
C PHE A 924 33.13 27.16 -10.85
N LEU A 925 31.91 26.69 -10.69
CA LEU A 925 31.16 26.74 -9.44
C LEU A 925 30.48 25.41 -9.17
N ILE A 926 30.52 25.00 -7.91
CA ILE A 926 29.83 23.80 -7.43
C ILE A 926 28.43 24.21 -6.97
N HIS A 927 27.42 23.50 -7.46
CA HIS A 927 26.03 23.60 -7.00
C HIS A 927 25.65 22.27 -6.35
N PHE A 928 24.79 22.32 -5.34
CA PHE A 928 24.32 21.10 -4.69
C PHE A 928 22.93 21.28 -4.09
N SER A 929 22.20 20.18 -3.94
CA SER A 929 20.91 20.15 -3.27
C SER A 929 20.68 18.78 -2.62
N VAL A 930 20.20 18.79 -1.38
CA VAL A 930 19.83 17.61 -0.60
C VAL A 930 18.50 17.89 0.08
N GLY A 931 17.49 17.04 -0.09
CA GLY A 931 16.19 17.25 0.53
C GLY A 931 15.65 15.98 1.17
N PHE A 932 15.37 16.01 2.47
CA PHE A 932 14.80 14.90 3.22
C PHE A 932 13.32 15.07 3.50
N PHE A 933 12.59 13.95 3.49
CA PHE A 933 11.20 13.86 3.90
C PHE A 933 11.02 12.60 4.73
N ARG A 934 10.50 12.72 5.95
CA ARG A 934 10.26 11.60 6.86
C ARG A 934 8.90 11.74 7.52
N ASN A 935 8.05 10.73 7.34
CA ASN A 935 6.87 10.55 8.18
C ASN A 935 7.31 9.85 9.48
N ILE A 936 6.87 10.36 10.63
CA ILE A 936 7.32 9.93 11.96
C ILE A 936 6.26 9.15 12.72
N MET A 937 5.02 9.08 12.20
CA MET A 937 3.95 8.24 12.79
C MET A 937 3.82 6.90 12.08
#